data_AF-A0AAW2T1G2-F1
#
_entry.id   AF-A0AAW2T1G2-F1
#
_cell.length_a   1.000
_cell.length_b   1.000
_cell.length_c   1.000
_cell.angle_alpha   90.00
_cell.angle_beta   90.00
_cell.angle_gamma   90.00
#
_symmetry.space_group_name_H-M   'P 1'
#
loop_
_entity.id
_entity.type
_entity.pdbx_description
1 polymer ?
#
loop_
_entity_poly.entity_id
_entity_poly.type
_entity_poly.pdbx_seq_one_letter_code
_entity_poly.pdbx_strand_id
1 'polypeptide(L)'
;MENHKLVPFFVLLFIVLPASLFTEIEAQQDKDGPFVGVNVGTDVSNLLSAADLVAFLQLQKITHVRLYDADAQILKALAKTKIRVIVSVPNNQLLAIGSSNATAATWIGRNVAAYYPDTLITGIAVGDEVLTTIPSSAPLLMPAIESLYSALVAANLHTQIKISTPSSASIILDPFPPSQAFFNQSLSPVITQLLQFLSRTQSPLMMNLYPYYVFMQNKGVVPLDNSLFKPLTPSKEMVDPNTLLHYTNVLDAMIDSVYFSMKNLNVTDVVVLVTETGWPSRGDSKEPYATIDNADTYNSNLIKHVFDRSGTPLHPEITSSVYIYELFNEDLRSPPVSEANWGLFYGNTTPVYLLHVSGSGTFLANDTTNQTYCIAADGIDAKTLQTALDWACGPGRANCSEIQPGQSCYQPNNVKNHASYAFDSYYQKEGKSSGSCDFKGAAMITTTDPSHGNCIFPGSKIVSNKTSQVVNSTQASGADRRFPALANLSQYEERNGENPVGGGDDTGCSAELKGAVLRRGHGNLGNGERQYMGDDGSGKVDAGGNKGLSAALQPCINKRKDREVTGVDGSGSKAGSSSGFRAVKAANQAFQVKPLATAGETHPSSECKAWKFLSYNVWFREDLEMHNRMKALGDLIELHSPDVMCFQEVTPSFYGIFQKSSWWKRYCCSIPNEMAFPGAYFCMQLSKLPVKSYSCKPFHNSIMGRELCVAEVEVRPGITMVVATSHLESPCPAPPTWDQMFSKERVAQANEAVRFLEKNQNVIFCGDMNWDDKLDGPFPLVDGWVDAWTELRPGEVGWTYDTKSNKMLSGNRTLQKRLDRFVCKLKDFKISEIEMIGKDAIPGLSYIKEKRVKGQVKELVLPVLPSDHYGMLLTICPSDST
;
A
#
# COMPACT_ATOMS: atom_id res chain seq x y z
N MET A 1 -48.74 -12.27 -45.91
CA MET A 1 -49.97 -11.47 -45.89
C MET A 1 -49.99 -10.78 -44.53
N GLU A 2 -49.61 -9.50 -44.39
CA GLU A 2 -50.21 -8.26 -44.97
C GLU A 2 -51.27 -7.65 -44.04
N ASN A 3 -51.46 -6.32 -43.95
CA ASN A 3 -50.56 -5.18 -44.24
C ASN A 3 -51.15 -3.90 -43.59
N HIS A 4 -50.42 -2.77 -43.65
CA HIS A 4 -50.89 -1.36 -43.53
C HIS A 4 -51.73 -0.96 -42.28
N LYS A 5 -51.22 -0.10 -41.39
CA LYS A 5 -51.16 1.37 -41.51
C LYS A 5 -52.49 2.07 -41.86
N LEU A 6 -52.95 2.97 -40.98
CA LEU A 6 -53.43 4.30 -41.37
C LEU A 6 -53.25 5.31 -40.21
N VAL A 7 -53.20 6.61 -40.53
CA VAL A 7 -53.04 7.75 -39.60
C VAL A 7 -53.90 8.91 -40.10
N PRO A 8 -54.61 9.65 -39.22
CA PRO A 8 -54.52 11.12 -39.30
C PRO A 8 -54.64 11.88 -37.97
N PHE A 9 -53.85 12.96 -37.86
CA PHE A 9 -54.14 14.28 -37.27
C PHE A 9 -55.16 14.47 -36.12
N PHE A 10 -54.74 15.24 -35.10
CA PHE A 10 -55.57 16.33 -34.55
C PHE A 10 -54.72 17.55 -34.13
N VAL A 11 -55.37 18.70 -33.93
CA VAL A 11 -54.75 20.04 -33.83
C VAL A 11 -54.47 20.49 -32.39
N LEU A 12 -53.43 21.29 -32.22
CA LEU A 12 -52.99 21.88 -30.95
C LEU A 12 -54.01 22.87 -30.36
N LEU A 13 -54.18 22.87 -29.03
CA LEU A 13 -54.81 23.96 -28.27
C LEU A 13 -53.91 24.30 -27.07
N PHE A 14 -53.55 25.57 -26.92
CA PHE A 14 -52.77 26.05 -25.77
C PHE A 14 -53.65 26.21 -24.54
N ILE A 15 -53.20 25.65 -23.41
CA ILE A 15 -53.67 26.00 -22.06
C ILE A 15 -52.44 26.41 -21.26
N VAL A 16 -52.45 27.62 -20.71
CA VAL A 16 -51.40 28.11 -19.81
C VAL A 16 -51.75 27.69 -18.39
N LEU A 17 -50.90 26.86 -17.77
CA LEU A 17 -50.96 26.53 -16.34
C LEU A 17 -49.85 27.28 -15.59
N PRO A 18 -50.07 27.65 -14.31
CA PRO A 18 -49.13 28.49 -13.57
C PRO A 18 -47.84 27.74 -13.20
N ALA A 19 -46.72 28.46 -13.24
CA ALA A 19 -45.40 27.96 -12.88
C ALA A 19 -45.24 27.86 -11.35
N SER A 20 -46.00 26.97 -10.72
CA SER A 20 -46.10 26.84 -9.26
C SER A 20 -46.19 25.37 -8.78
N LEU A 21 -45.79 24.44 -9.64
CA LEU A 21 -45.88 22.98 -9.44
C LEU A 21 -44.58 22.24 -9.84
N PHE A 22 -43.46 22.95 -9.87
CA PHE A 22 -42.12 22.43 -10.18
C PHE A 22 -41.09 22.74 -9.08
N THR A 23 -41.56 22.85 -7.83
CA THR A 23 -40.73 23.17 -6.64
C THR A 23 -40.98 22.19 -5.48
N GLU A 24 -41.42 20.97 -5.77
CA GLU A 24 -41.50 19.85 -4.82
C GLU A 24 -40.87 18.58 -5.42
N ILE A 25 -39.61 18.71 -5.86
CA ILE A 25 -38.68 17.57 -5.96
C ILE A 25 -37.41 17.94 -5.17
N GLU A 26 -37.59 18.30 -3.90
CA GLU A 26 -36.53 18.10 -2.92
C GLU A 26 -36.38 16.59 -2.74
N ALA A 27 -35.38 16.02 -3.41
CA ALA A 27 -34.98 14.64 -3.13
C ALA A 27 -34.63 14.55 -1.64
N GLN A 28 -35.06 13.46 -0.99
CA GLN A 28 -35.04 13.31 0.46
C GLN A 28 -33.63 12.94 1.00
N GLN A 29 -32.67 13.82 0.68
CA GLN A 29 -31.31 13.84 1.20
C GLN A 29 -31.33 14.23 2.70
N ASP A 30 -30.25 13.94 3.43
CA ASP A 30 -30.28 13.98 4.90
C ASP A 30 -30.64 15.37 5.45
N LYS A 31 -31.35 15.40 6.58
CA LYS A 31 -31.79 16.64 7.24
C LYS A 31 -30.64 17.38 7.94
N ASP A 32 -29.52 16.71 8.12
CA ASP A 32 -28.27 17.32 8.55
C ASP A 32 -27.37 17.53 7.32
N GLY A 33 -26.63 18.66 7.32
CA GLY A 33 -25.70 18.99 6.24
C GLY A 33 -24.45 18.09 6.20
N PRO A 34 -23.50 18.37 5.29
CA PRO A 34 -22.27 17.59 5.17
C PRO A 34 -21.53 17.49 6.50
N PHE A 35 -21.05 16.29 6.81
CA PHE A 35 -20.43 15.95 8.09
C PHE A 35 -19.03 15.36 7.93
N VAL A 36 -18.27 15.43 9.02
CA VAL A 36 -17.02 14.70 9.23
C VAL A 36 -17.26 13.64 10.30
N GLY A 37 -17.02 12.38 9.95
CA GLY A 37 -16.95 11.26 10.88
C GLY A 37 -15.52 10.72 11.02
N VAL A 38 -15.38 9.61 11.75
CA VAL A 38 -14.11 8.88 11.87
C VAL A 38 -14.33 7.38 11.68
N ASN A 39 -13.35 6.69 11.10
CA ASN A 39 -13.24 5.24 11.18
C ASN A 39 -12.68 4.85 12.56
N VAL A 40 -13.19 3.76 13.13
CA VAL A 40 -12.74 3.21 14.41
C VAL A 40 -12.12 1.84 14.14
N GLY A 41 -10.80 1.83 13.99
CA GLY A 41 -10.00 0.61 14.03
C GLY A 41 -10.02 -0.08 15.40
N THR A 42 -9.58 -1.34 15.41
CA THR A 42 -9.53 -2.22 16.57
C THR A 42 -8.19 -2.96 16.75
N ASP A 43 -7.26 -2.85 15.80
CA ASP A 43 -5.90 -3.44 15.84
C ASP A 43 -4.96 -2.60 16.74
N VAL A 44 -5.46 -2.28 17.95
CA VAL A 44 -4.78 -1.49 19.00
C VAL A 44 -4.52 -2.37 20.21
N SER A 45 -3.26 -2.48 20.64
CA SER A 45 -2.80 -3.39 21.70
C SER A 45 -3.47 -3.18 23.07
N ASN A 46 -3.97 -1.96 23.31
CA ASN A 46 -4.62 -1.55 24.55
C ASN A 46 -5.88 -0.70 24.25
N LEU A 47 -6.75 -1.18 23.35
CA LEU A 47 -8.01 -0.51 23.00
C LEU A 47 -8.87 -0.21 24.25
N LEU A 48 -9.55 0.95 24.23
CA LEU A 48 -10.50 1.35 25.27
C LEU A 48 -11.65 0.33 25.44
N SER A 49 -12.24 0.29 26.64
CA SER A 49 -13.53 -0.38 26.79
C SER A 49 -14.60 0.31 25.93
N ALA A 50 -15.61 -0.43 25.47
CA ALA A 50 -16.69 0.12 24.66
C ALA A 50 -17.40 1.34 25.31
N ALA A 51 -17.47 1.39 26.65
CA ALA A 51 -18.04 2.52 27.37
C ALA A 51 -17.11 3.74 27.37
N ASP A 52 -15.81 3.54 27.60
CA ASP A 52 -14.80 4.61 27.62
C ASP A 52 -14.59 5.18 26.21
N LEU A 53 -14.60 4.31 25.18
CA LEU A 53 -14.58 4.69 23.77
C LEU A 53 -15.74 5.64 23.43
N VAL A 54 -16.96 5.28 23.83
CA VAL A 54 -18.14 6.11 23.57
C VAL A 54 -18.11 7.42 24.37
N ALA A 55 -17.67 7.39 25.63
CA ALA A 55 -17.47 8.60 26.41
C ALA A 55 -16.41 9.53 25.77
N PHE A 56 -15.35 8.95 25.20
CA PHE A 56 -14.31 9.68 24.46
C PHE A 56 -14.85 10.29 23.16
N LEU A 57 -15.60 9.53 22.35
CA LEU A 57 -16.26 10.04 21.14
C LEU A 57 -17.18 11.25 21.46
N GLN A 58 -17.97 11.15 22.54
CA GLN A 58 -18.82 12.25 23.01
C GLN A 58 -18.02 13.45 23.51
N LEU A 59 -16.93 13.24 24.26
CA LEU A 59 -16.03 14.30 24.73
C LEU A 59 -15.39 15.07 23.56
N GLN A 60 -14.99 14.35 22.51
CA GLN A 60 -14.45 14.88 21.26
C GLN A 60 -15.50 15.48 20.31
N LYS A 61 -16.79 15.41 20.67
CA LYS A 61 -17.95 15.86 19.88
C LYS A 61 -18.07 15.16 18.51
N ILE A 62 -17.54 13.94 18.39
CA ILE A 62 -17.65 13.12 17.19
C ILE A 62 -19.10 12.63 17.07
N THR A 63 -19.75 12.94 15.95
CA THR A 63 -21.18 12.67 15.71
C THR A 63 -21.45 11.49 14.78
N HIS A 64 -20.44 11.07 14.01
CA HIS A 64 -20.54 10.01 13.01
C HIS A 64 -19.32 9.09 13.12
N VAL A 65 -19.54 7.77 13.18
CA VAL A 65 -18.46 6.76 13.22
C VAL A 65 -18.71 5.63 12.24
N ARG A 66 -17.64 5.03 11.71
CA ARG A 66 -17.68 3.75 10.99
C ARG A 66 -16.94 2.69 11.79
N LEU A 67 -17.57 1.52 11.96
CA LEU A 67 -16.98 0.32 12.55
C LEU A 67 -16.67 -0.69 11.43
N TYR A 68 -15.54 -1.38 11.51
CA TYR A 68 -15.15 -2.43 10.54
C TYR A 68 -15.87 -3.77 10.75
N ASP A 69 -16.58 -3.93 11.87
CA ASP A 69 -17.47 -5.04 12.13
C ASP A 69 -18.79 -4.58 12.80
N ALA A 70 -19.47 -5.51 13.49
CA ALA A 70 -20.69 -5.27 14.26
C ALA A 70 -20.53 -5.64 15.74
N ASP A 71 -19.44 -5.21 16.40
CA ASP A 71 -19.22 -5.52 17.82
C ASP A 71 -20.42 -5.12 18.70
N ALA A 72 -20.90 -6.11 19.45
CA ALA A 72 -22.09 -6.02 20.29
C ALA A 72 -21.91 -5.12 21.53
N GLN A 73 -20.67 -4.87 21.96
CA GLN A 73 -20.38 -4.03 23.12
C GLN A 73 -20.37 -2.56 22.72
N ILE A 74 -19.70 -2.22 21.62
CA ILE A 74 -19.66 -0.87 21.03
C ILE A 74 -21.07 -0.46 20.57
N LEU A 75 -21.78 -1.31 19.82
CA LEU A 75 -23.16 -1.03 19.39
C LEU A 75 -24.12 -0.83 20.58
N LYS A 76 -23.90 -1.52 21.70
CA LYS A 76 -24.69 -1.34 22.93
C LYS A 76 -24.28 -0.10 23.73
N ALA A 77 -23.00 0.26 23.74
CA ALA A 77 -22.50 1.48 24.39
C ALA A 77 -22.95 2.74 23.64
N LEU A 78 -23.05 2.69 22.31
CA LEU A 78 -23.54 3.77 21.46
C LEU A 78 -25.04 4.09 21.67
N ALA A 79 -25.79 3.27 22.41
CA ALA A 79 -27.21 3.46 22.65
C ALA A 79 -27.53 4.81 23.32
N LYS A 80 -28.48 5.55 22.74
CA LYS A 80 -29.00 6.85 23.20
C LYS A 80 -27.96 8.01 23.21
N THR A 81 -26.76 7.78 22.69
CA THR A 81 -25.69 8.79 22.58
C THR A 81 -25.94 9.86 21.53
N LYS A 82 -26.81 9.57 20.55
CA LYS A 82 -27.03 10.30 19.28
C LYS A 82 -25.86 10.24 18.28
N ILE A 83 -24.79 9.50 18.56
CA ILE A 83 -23.75 9.21 17.56
C ILE A 83 -24.36 8.29 16.50
N ARG A 84 -24.21 8.66 15.23
CA ARG A 84 -24.60 7.84 14.08
C ARG A 84 -23.50 6.86 13.72
N VAL A 85 -23.87 5.63 13.34
CA VAL A 85 -22.91 4.58 13.01
C VAL A 85 -23.18 3.92 11.66
N ILE A 86 -22.11 3.77 10.88
CA ILE A 86 -22.03 2.82 9.77
C ILE A 86 -21.42 1.52 10.30
N VAL A 87 -22.13 0.41 10.13
CA VAL A 87 -21.71 -0.93 10.57
C VAL A 87 -21.22 -1.70 9.35
N SER A 88 -19.99 -2.22 9.38
CA SER A 88 -19.46 -2.98 8.25
C SER A 88 -19.73 -4.49 8.40
N VAL A 89 -19.84 -5.17 7.26
CA VAL A 89 -19.89 -6.63 7.13
C VAL A 89 -18.47 -7.10 6.83
N PRO A 90 -17.76 -7.78 7.75
CA PRO A 90 -16.39 -8.21 7.50
C PRO A 90 -16.27 -9.12 6.27
N ASN A 91 -15.18 -8.98 5.51
CA ASN A 91 -14.97 -9.69 4.23
C ASN A 91 -15.10 -11.21 4.34
N ASN A 92 -14.73 -11.81 5.47
CA ASN A 92 -14.86 -13.25 5.72
C ASN A 92 -16.33 -13.73 5.90
N GLN A 93 -17.28 -12.83 6.14
CA GLN A 93 -18.72 -13.16 6.28
C GLN A 93 -19.47 -13.12 4.92
N LEU A 94 -18.91 -12.46 3.90
CA LEU A 94 -19.56 -12.24 2.60
C LEU A 94 -20.03 -13.53 1.93
N LEU A 95 -19.22 -14.60 1.98
CA LEU A 95 -19.58 -15.91 1.41
C LEU A 95 -20.85 -16.49 2.07
N ALA A 96 -20.95 -16.41 3.40
CA ALA A 96 -22.08 -16.98 4.15
C ALA A 96 -23.37 -16.18 3.96
N ILE A 97 -23.26 -14.86 3.80
CA ILE A 97 -24.37 -13.93 3.60
C ILE A 97 -24.86 -13.96 2.14
N GLY A 98 -23.95 -13.82 1.17
CA GLY A 98 -24.27 -13.84 -0.27
C GLY A 98 -24.77 -15.17 -0.80
N SER A 99 -24.53 -16.27 -0.07
CA SER A 99 -25.06 -17.62 -0.41
C SER A 99 -26.42 -17.93 0.23
N SER A 100 -26.97 -17.06 1.09
CA SER A 100 -28.17 -17.39 1.88
C SER A 100 -28.90 -16.17 2.43
N ASN A 101 -30.08 -15.89 1.88
CA ASN A 101 -31.00 -14.85 2.36
C ASN A 101 -31.39 -15.07 3.85
N ALA A 102 -31.44 -16.31 4.32
CA ALA A 102 -31.72 -16.63 5.72
C ALA A 102 -30.54 -16.25 6.65
N THR A 103 -29.30 -16.37 6.16
CA THR A 103 -28.10 -15.88 6.86
C THR A 103 -28.11 -14.35 6.90
N ALA A 104 -28.41 -13.69 5.77
CA ALA A 104 -28.52 -12.24 5.70
C ALA A 104 -29.61 -11.68 6.63
N ALA A 105 -30.79 -12.31 6.67
CA ALA A 105 -31.86 -11.96 7.61
C ALA A 105 -31.47 -12.17 9.07
N THR A 106 -30.74 -13.24 9.38
CA THR A 106 -30.19 -13.49 10.71
C THR A 106 -29.14 -12.44 11.11
N TRP A 107 -28.32 -11.99 10.15
CA TRP A 107 -27.31 -10.94 10.35
C TRP A 107 -27.98 -9.60 10.68
N ILE A 108 -28.91 -9.13 9.85
CA ILE A 108 -29.68 -7.90 10.10
C ILE A 108 -30.45 -7.99 11.42
N GLY A 109 -31.08 -9.12 11.71
CA GLY A 109 -31.82 -9.35 12.95
C GLY A 109 -30.95 -9.23 14.21
N ARG A 110 -29.72 -9.73 14.18
CA ARG A 110 -28.79 -9.72 15.34
C ARG A 110 -27.98 -8.43 15.46
N ASN A 111 -27.55 -7.86 14.34
CA ASN A 111 -26.52 -6.82 14.31
C ASN A 111 -27.08 -5.42 14.06
N VAL A 112 -28.33 -5.31 13.60
CA VAL A 112 -28.96 -4.02 13.25
C VAL A 112 -30.29 -3.84 13.98
N ALA A 113 -31.26 -4.73 13.73
CA ALA A 113 -32.61 -4.61 14.29
C ALA A 113 -32.67 -4.85 15.82
N ALA A 114 -31.62 -5.45 16.41
CA ALA A 114 -31.50 -5.61 17.87
C ALA A 114 -31.05 -4.34 18.61
N TYR A 115 -30.46 -3.36 17.90
CA TYR A 115 -29.91 -2.13 18.48
C TYR A 115 -30.68 -0.87 18.03
N TYR A 116 -31.21 -0.86 16.81
CA TYR A 116 -32.04 0.23 16.30
C TYR A 116 -33.43 0.25 16.99
N PRO A 117 -34.02 1.40 17.37
CA PRO A 117 -33.55 2.77 17.17
C PRO A 117 -32.71 3.34 18.34
N ASP A 118 -32.45 2.55 19.38
CA ASP A 118 -31.69 3.00 20.55
C ASP A 118 -30.27 3.43 20.15
N THR A 119 -29.62 2.68 19.27
CA THR A 119 -28.38 3.06 18.58
C THR A 119 -28.71 3.50 17.15
N LEU A 120 -28.22 4.69 16.76
CA LEU A 120 -28.52 5.30 15.46
C LEU A 120 -27.65 4.72 14.33
N ILE A 121 -27.91 3.47 13.98
CA ILE A 121 -27.36 2.87 12.75
C ILE A 121 -27.97 3.58 11.55
N THR A 122 -27.14 4.14 10.68
CA THR A 122 -27.57 4.88 9.47
C THR A 122 -27.08 4.24 8.16
N GLY A 123 -26.06 3.39 8.23
CA GLY A 123 -25.52 2.70 7.05
C GLY A 123 -25.00 1.30 7.34
N ILE A 124 -25.02 0.46 6.31
CA ILE A 124 -24.32 -0.82 6.26
C ILE A 124 -23.30 -0.77 5.11
N ALA A 125 -22.04 -1.04 5.45
CA ALA A 125 -20.94 -1.22 4.51
C ALA A 125 -20.74 -2.71 4.25
N VAL A 126 -21.07 -3.21 3.06
CA VAL A 126 -21.02 -4.64 2.75
C VAL A 126 -19.63 -5.01 2.23
N GLY A 127 -18.79 -5.54 3.11
CA GLY A 127 -17.38 -5.74 2.84
C GLY A 127 -16.57 -4.46 2.96
N ASP A 128 -15.29 -4.56 2.64
CA ASP A 128 -14.36 -3.44 2.51
C ASP A 128 -13.35 -3.73 1.40
N GLU A 129 -13.25 -2.84 0.42
CA GLU A 129 -12.41 -2.94 -0.77
C GLU A 129 -12.49 -4.28 -1.54
N VAL A 130 -13.64 -4.99 -1.48
CA VAL A 130 -13.79 -6.38 -1.94
C VAL A 130 -13.30 -6.62 -3.37
N LEU A 131 -13.52 -5.65 -4.27
CA LEU A 131 -13.18 -5.75 -5.69
C LEU A 131 -11.65 -5.69 -5.97
N THR A 132 -10.86 -5.18 -5.02
CA THR A 132 -9.39 -5.09 -5.10
C THR A 132 -8.70 -6.05 -4.14
N THR A 133 -9.18 -6.19 -2.90
CA THR A 133 -8.56 -7.04 -1.87
C THR A 133 -8.87 -8.53 -2.03
N ILE A 134 -10.10 -8.89 -2.45
CA ILE A 134 -10.50 -10.29 -2.68
C ILE A 134 -11.30 -10.41 -3.99
N PRO A 135 -10.69 -10.20 -5.18
CA PRO A 135 -11.41 -10.14 -6.46
C PRO A 135 -12.17 -11.44 -6.80
N SER A 136 -11.76 -12.59 -6.25
CA SER A 136 -12.47 -13.87 -6.35
C SER A 136 -13.86 -13.86 -5.70
N SER A 137 -14.11 -12.96 -4.75
CA SER A 137 -15.39 -12.78 -4.06
C SER A 137 -16.31 -11.75 -4.73
N ALA A 138 -15.85 -11.02 -5.76
CA ALA A 138 -16.66 -10.03 -6.48
C ALA A 138 -18.03 -10.57 -6.98
N PRO A 139 -18.18 -11.83 -7.44
CA PRO A 139 -19.49 -12.38 -7.83
C PRO A 139 -20.48 -12.55 -6.66
N LEU A 140 -20.01 -12.56 -5.41
CA LEU A 140 -20.84 -12.73 -4.20
C LEU A 140 -21.31 -11.40 -3.62
N LEU A 141 -20.69 -10.28 -4.03
CA LEU A 141 -20.93 -8.94 -3.46
C LEU A 141 -22.36 -8.46 -3.70
N MET A 142 -22.84 -8.49 -4.95
CA MET A 142 -24.22 -8.10 -5.26
C MET A 142 -25.27 -9.02 -4.60
N PRO A 143 -25.16 -10.36 -4.65
CA PRO A 143 -26.03 -11.25 -3.87
C PRO A 143 -26.06 -10.96 -2.36
N ALA A 144 -24.93 -10.58 -1.75
CA ALA A 144 -24.88 -10.20 -0.34
C ALA A 144 -25.62 -8.87 -0.09
N ILE A 145 -25.36 -7.84 -0.91
CA ILE A 145 -26.03 -6.53 -0.82
C ILE A 145 -27.56 -6.68 -0.99
N GLU A 146 -28.02 -7.39 -2.02
CA GLU A 146 -29.46 -7.57 -2.28
C GLU A 146 -30.14 -8.43 -1.21
N SER A 147 -29.44 -9.42 -0.63
CA SER A 147 -29.96 -10.23 0.48
C SER A 147 -30.08 -9.44 1.79
N LEU A 148 -29.08 -8.62 2.12
CA LEU A 148 -29.12 -7.74 3.30
C LEU A 148 -30.17 -6.63 3.13
N TYR A 149 -30.29 -6.03 1.93
CA TYR A 149 -31.33 -5.07 1.63
C TYR A 149 -32.74 -5.69 1.73
N SER A 150 -32.95 -6.90 1.21
CA SER A 150 -34.21 -7.63 1.35
C SER A 150 -34.59 -7.85 2.82
N ALA A 151 -33.60 -8.10 3.68
CA ALA A 151 -33.81 -8.21 5.12
C ALA A 151 -34.09 -6.84 5.81
N LEU A 152 -33.44 -5.75 5.38
CA LEU A 152 -33.80 -4.38 5.81
C LEU A 152 -35.22 -3.99 5.39
N VAL A 153 -35.68 -4.42 4.21
CA VAL A 153 -37.06 -4.23 3.75
C VAL A 153 -38.03 -5.01 4.65
N ALA A 154 -37.76 -6.29 4.92
CA ALA A 154 -38.57 -7.11 5.81
C ALA A 154 -38.62 -6.58 7.26
N ALA A 155 -37.55 -5.92 7.72
CA ALA A 155 -37.48 -5.25 9.03
C ALA A 155 -38.12 -3.83 9.03
N ASN A 156 -38.56 -3.31 7.87
CA ASN A 156 -39.01 -1.92 7.66
C ASN A 156 -37.94 -0.83 7.97
N LEU A 157 -36.65 -1.18 7.90
CA LEU A 157 -35.52 -0.27 8.19
C LEU A 157 -34.85 0.33 6.93
N HIS A 158 -35.19 -0.19 5.74
CA HIS A 158 -34.58 0.19 4.46
C HIS A 158 -34.71 1.68 4.05
N THR A 159 -35.59 2.45 4.72
CA THR A 159 -35.73 3.90 4.48
C THR A 159 -34.90 4.75 5.44
N GLN A 160 -34.42 4.18 6.55
CA GLN A 160 -33.59 4.84 7.57
C GLN A 160 -32.12 4.41 7.49
N ILE A 161 -31.87 3.19 7.01
CA ILE A 161 -30.54 2.57 6.96
C ILE A 161 -30.18 2.31 5.49
N LYS A 162 -29.17 3.03 4.99
CA LYS A 162 -28.65 2.88 3.63
C LYS A 162 -27.67 1.70 3.54
N ILE A 163 -27.46 1.17 2.34
CA ILE A 163 -26.55 0.02 2.14
C ILE A 163 -25.73 0.19 0.87
N SER A 164 -24.42 -0.04 0.98
CA SER A 164 -23.44 0.13 -0.10
C SER A 164 -22.19 -0.71 0.20
N THR A 165 -21.11 -0.54 -0.56
CA THR A 165 -19.84 -1.27 -0.40
C THR A 165 -18.65 -0.31 -0.55
N PRO A 166 -17.85 -0.08 0.51
CA PRO A 166 -16.59 0.66 0.43
C PRO A 166 -15.69 0.11 -0.66
N SER A 167 -15.27 0.99 -1.56
CA SER A 167 -14.52 0.63 -2.76
C SER A 167 -13.24 1.47 -2.87
N SER A 168 -12.13 0.81 -3.14
CA SER A 168 -10.83 1.44 -3.36
C SER A 168 -10.87 2.43 -4.52
N ALA A 169 -10.15 3.55 -4.41
CA ALA A 169 -9.89 4.43 -5.56
C ALA A 169 -9.35 3.68 -6.79
N SER A 170 -8.62 2.57 -6.59
CA SER A 170 -8.06 1.73 -7.67
C SER A 170 -9.09 0.97 -8.53
N ILE A 171 -10.41 1.05 -8.27
CA ILE A 171 -11.42 0.60 -9.24
C ILE A 171 -11.61 1.58 -10.41
N ILE A 172 -11.08 2.80 -10.30
CA ILE A 172 -11.07 3.83 -11.33
C ILE A 172 -9.72 3.84 -12.04
N LEU A 173 -9.77 3.83 -13.37
CA LEU A 173 -8.60 3.94 -14.25
C LEU A 173 -8.54 5.36 -14.85
N ASP A 174 -7.31 5.79 -15.14
CA ASP A 174 -6.95 7.12 -15.63
C ASP A 174 -7.69 8.29 -14.91
N PRO A 175 -7.70 8.34 -13.55
CA PRO A 175 -8.49 9.33 -12.79
C PRO A 175 -8.03 10.79 -12.93
N PHE A 176 -6.90 11.06 -13.62
CA PHE A 176 -6.36 12.39 -13.85
C PHE A 176 -5.99 12.56 -15.33
N PRO A 177 -6.62 13.50 -16.07
CA PRO A 177 -7.60 14.48 -15.60
C PRO A 177 -8.99 13.86 -15.33
N PRO A 178 -9.75 14.33 -14.31
CA PRO A 178 -10.98 13.67 -13.86
C PRO A 178 -12.02 13.37 -14.94
N SER A 179 -12.16 14.23 -15.95
CA SER A 179 -13.09 14.01 -17.07
C SER A 179 -12.80 12.80 -17.96
N GLN A 180 -11.60 12.22 -17.88
CA GLN A 180 -11.21 11.03 -18.62
C GLN A 180 -11.33 9.75 -17.79
N ALA A 181 -11.66 9.86 -16.51
CA ALA A 181 -11.77 8.74 -15.59
C ALA A 181 -12.87 7.73 -15.99
N PHE A 182 -12.58 6.44 -15.83
CA PHE A 182 -13.54 5.37 -16.07
C PHE A 182 -13.33 4.20 -15.12
N PHE A 183 -14.42 3.52 -14.75
CA PHE A 183 -14.32 2.28 -13.98
C PHE A 183 -13.61 1.17 -14.78
N ASN A 184 -12.78 0.38 -14.09
CA ASN A 184 -12.05 -0.73 -14.70
C ASN A 184 -13.01 -1.67 -15.45
N GLN A 185 -12.77 -1.84 -16.76
CA GLN A 185 -13.64 -2.57 -17.67
C GLN A 185 -13.89 -4.03 -17.24
N SER A 186 -12.94 -4.66 -16.52
CA SER A 186 -13.08 -6.00 -15.96
C SER A 186 -14.09 -6.08 -14.80
N LEU A 187 -14.29 -4.97 -14.09
CA LEU A 187 -15.23 -4.86 -12.95
C LEU A 187 -16.60 -4.31 -13.38
N SER A 188 -16.72 -3.73 -14.59
CA SER A 188 -17.96 -3.13 -15.11
C SER A 188 -19.23 -3.98 -14.96
N PRO A 189 -19.24 -5.32 -15.11
CA PRO A 189 -20.44 -6.12 -14.86
C PRO A 189 -20.96 -6.03 -13.43
N VAL A 190 -20.08 -5.92 -12.42
CA VAL A 190 -20.44 -5.79 -11.01
C VAL A 190 -20.76 -4.34 -10.68
N ILE A 191 -19.91 -3.39 -11.12
CA ILE A 191 -20.08 -1.96 -10.85
C ILE A 191 -21.39 -1.43 -11.47
N THR A 192 -21.76 -1.86 -12.68
CA THR A 192 -23.03 -1.43 -13.31
C THR A 192 -24.25 -1.90 -12.49
N GLN A 193 -24.23 -3.13 -11.97
CA GLN A 193 -25.29 -3.65 -11.10
C GLN A 193 -25.32 -2.91 -9.75
N LEU A 194 -24.17 -2.62 -9.17
CA LEU A 194 -24.03 -1.83 -7.94
C LEU A 194 -24.64 -0.43 -8.12
N LEU A 195 -24.22 0.33 -9.13
CA LEU A 195 -24.73 1.68 -9.38
C LEU A 195 -26.24 1.69 -9.64
N GLN A 196 -26.76 0.72 -10.40
CA GLN A 196 -28.20 0.54 -10.62
C GLN A 196 -28.96 0.15 -9.34
N PHE A 197 -28.33 -0.52 -8.39
CA PHE A 197 -28.89 -0.80 -7.07
C PHE A 197 -28.86 0.46 -6.16
N LEU A 198 -27.74 1.18 -6.15
CA LEU A 198 -27.55 2.40 -5.35
C LEU A 198 -28.55 3.50 -5.77
N SER A 199 -28.70 3.73 -7.07
CA SER A 199 -29.72 4.61 -7.67
C SER A 199 -31.14 4.24 -7.18
N ARG A 200 -31.56 2.98 -7.39
CA ARG A 200 -32.89 2.48 -7.00
C ARG A 200 -33.18 2.57 -5.50
N THR A 201 -32.17 2.59 -4.64
CA THR A 201 -32.31 2.65 -3.17
C THR A 201 -31.99 4.03 -2.59
N GLN A 202 -31.58 4.98 -3.44
CA GLN A 202 -31.01 6.28 -3.04
C GLN A 202 -29.90 6.11 -1.98
N SER A 203 -29.01 5.15 -2.19
CA SER A 203 -27.86 4.88 -1.33
C SER A 203 -26.58 5.46 -1.96
N PRO A 204 -25.62 5.97 -1.17
CA PRO A 204 -24.40 6.57 -1.70
C PRO A 204 -23.44 5.50 -2.24
N LEU A 205 -22.58 5.86 -3.19
CA LEU A 205 -21.39 5.07 -3.51
C LEU A 205 -20.32 5.34 -2.45
N MET A 206 -19.92 4.31 -1.70
CA MET A 206 -18.89 4.39 -0.68
C MET A 206 -17.50 4.25 -1.32
N MET A 207 -16.65 5.27 -1.18
CA MET A 207 -15.31 5.30 -1.76
C MET A 207 -14.24 5.58 -0.70
N ASN A 208 -13.16 4.80 -0.74
CA ASN A 208 -11.95 5.03 0.05
C ASN A 208 -10.97 5.84 -0.83
N LEU A 209 -10.78 7.13 -0.50
CA LEU A 209 -10.08 8.11 -1.34
C LEU A 209 -8.91 8.73 -0.58
N TYR A 210 -7.68 8.37 -0.96
CA TYR A 210 -6.45 8.78 -0.27
C TYR A 210 -5.54 9.66 -1.14
N PRO A 211 -5.62 11.01 -1.03
CA PRO A 211 -4.68 11.92 -1.67
C PRO A 211 -3.20 11.67 -1.33
N TYR A 212 -2.89 11.11 -0.16
CA TYR A 212 -1.54 10.67 0.22
C TYR A 212 -0.94 9.70 -0.81
N TYR A 213 -1.63 8.59 -1.11
CA TYR A 213 -1.13 7.61 -2.07
C TYR A 213 -1.06 8.19 -3.49
N VAL A 214 -2.03 9.03 -3.91
CA VAL A 214 -1.98 9.73 -5.21
C VAL A 214 -0.73 10.60 -5.32
N PHE A 215 -0.42 11.38 -4.29
CA PHE A 215 0.78 12.22 -4.24
C PHE A 215 2.07 11.38 -4.31
N MET A 216 2.18 10.35 -3.47
CA MET A 216 3.34 9.48 -3.39
C MET A 216 3.61 8.75 -4.72
N GLN A 217 2.57 8.28 -5.40
CA GLN A 217 2.69 7.57 -6.68
C GLN A 217 3.03 8.50 -7.86
N ASN A 218 2.56 9.75 -7.85
CA ASN A 218 2.73 10.70 -8.96
C ASN A 218 4.11 11.41 -9.00
N LYS A 219 5.06 11.04 -8.15
CA LYS A 219 6.48 11.47 -8.21
C LYS A 219 6.71 12.99 -8.41
N GLY A 220 5.87 13.82 -7.80
CA GLY A 220 5.97 15.28 -7.86
C GLY A 220 5.30 15.95 -9.06
N VAL A 221 4.54 15.23 -9.89
CA VAL A 221 3.61 15.84 -10.87
C VAL A 221 2.46 16.55 -10.14
N VAL A 222 1.93 15.92 -9.09
CA VAL A 222 0.96 16.51 -8.17
C VAL A 222 1.72 17.28 -7.07
N PRO A 223 1.46 18.59 -6.86
CA PRO A 223 2.11 19.36 -5.79
C PRO A 223 1.65 18.89 -4.40
N LEU A 224 2.57 18.79 -3.44
CA LEU A 224 2.24 18.49 -2.04
C LEU A 224 1.19 19.46 -1.48
N ASP A 225 1.34 20.75 -1.79
CA ASP A 225 0.41 21.81 -1.38
C ASP A 225 -1.04 21.53 -1.86
N ASN A 226 -1.21 21.02 -3.09
CA ASN A 226 -2.51 20.64 -3.67
C ASN A 226 -3.11 19.45 -2.89
N SER A 227 -2.30 18.44 -2.60
CA SER A 227 -2.70 17.27 -1.81
C SER A 227 -3.07 17.59 -0.35
N LEU A 228 -2.57 18.71 0.18
CA LEU A 228 -2.80 19.19 1.55
C LEU A 228 -3.82 20.35 1.63
N PHE A 229 -4.60 20.60 0.57
CA PHE A 229 -5.55 21.72 0.46
C PHE A 229 -4.95 23.12 0.69
N LYS A 230 -3.63 23.30 0.56
CA LYS A 230 -2.98 24.61 0.73
C LYS A 230 -3.22 25.49 -0.51
N PRO A 231 -3.35 26.82 -0.35
CA PRO A 231 -3.53 27.73 -1.48
C PRO A 231 -2.42 27.62 -2.52
N LEU A 232 -2.80 27.48 -3.79
CA LEU A 232 -1.91 27.41 -4.93
C LEU A 232 -1.86 28.76 -5.66
N THR A 233 -0.76 28.99 -6.37
CA THR A 233 -0.76 29.98 -7.47
C THR A 233 -1.56 29.41 -8.66
N PRO A 234 -2.35 30.19 -9.40
CA PRO A 234 -3.16 29.67 -10.51
C PRO A 234 -2.40 28.91 -11.62
N SER A 235 -1.10 29.15 -11.75
CA SER A 235 -0.19 28.38 -12.62
C SER A 235 0.22 27.00 -12.09
N LYS A 236 -0.27 26.59 -10.92
CA LYS A 236 -0.06 25.28 -10.26
C LYS A 236 -1.38 24.56 -9.93
N GLU A 237 -2.53 25.18 -10.16
CA GLU A 237 -3.84 24.51 -10.06
C GLU A 237 -3.90 23.38 -11.09
N MET A 238 -4.57 22.28 -10.74
CA MET A 238 -4.78 21.20 -11.70
C MET A 238 -5.99 21.56 -12.56
N VAL A 239 -5.74 21.98 -13.80
CA VAL A 239 -6.79 22.30 -14.78
C VAL A 239 -7.10 21.07 -15.62
N ASP A 240 -8.35 20.63 -15.62
CA ASP A 240 -8.82 19.58 -16.51
C ASP A 240 -8.91 20.11 -17.96
N PRO A 241 -8.20 19.52 -18.94
CA PRO A 241 -8.08 20.08 -20.28
C PRO A 241 -9.33 19.86 -21.17
N ASN A 242 -10.28 19.02 -20.76
CA ASN A 242 -11.48 18.70 -21.53
C ASN A 242 -12.70 19.50 -21.05
N THR A 243 -12.72 19.87 -19.77
CA THR A 243 -13.83 20.58 -19.10
C THR A 243 -13.48 21.98 -18.63
N LEU A 244 -12.18 22.32 -18.56
CA LEU A 244 -11.65 23.57 -18.01
C LEU A 244 -12.02 23.80 -16.52
N LEU A 245 -12.29 22.72 -15.78
CA LEU A 245 -12.47 22.76 -14.33
C LEU A 245 -11.12 22.92 -13.62
N HIS A 246 -11.08 23.80 -12.63
CA HIS A 246 -9.91 24.12 -11.83
C HIS A 246 -9.97 23.40 -10.48
N TYR A 247 -9.06 22.45 -10.24
CA TYR A 247 -8.97 21.68 -9.01
C TYR A 247 -7.88 22.26 -8.09
N THR A 248 -8.34 22.90 -7.00
CA THR A 248 -7.48 23.49 -5.97
C THR A 248 -6.86 22.46 -5.02
N ASN A 249 -7.48 21.27 -4.91
CA ASN A 249 -7.00 20.15 -4.11
C ASN A 249 -7.23 18.81 -4.84
N VAL A 250 -6.57 17.76 -4.36
CA VAL A 250 -6.62 16.41 -4.96
C VAL A 250 -7.91 15.67 -4.62
N LEU A 251 -8.52 15.89 -3.45
CA LEU A 251 -9.69 15.11 -3.03
C LEU A 251 -10.91 15.41 -3.91
N ASP A 252 -11.16 16.67 -4.24
CA ASP A 252 -12.25 17.06 -5.15
C ASP A 252 -12.07 16.43 -6.53
N ALA A 253 -10.82 16.35 -7.02
CA ALA A 253 -10.49 15.72 -8.29
C ALA A 253 -10.69 14.20 -8.25
N MET A 254 -10.39 13.55 -7.13
CA MET A 254 -10.71 12.14 -6.91
C MET A 254 -12.23 11.92 -6.87
N ILE A 255 -12.98 12.75 -6.14
CA ILE A 255 -14.46 12.68 -6.09
C ILE A 255 -15.06 12.89 -7.48
N ASP A 256 -14.61 13.89 -8.24
CA ASP A 256 -15.12 14.15 -9.58
C ASP A 256 -14.72 13.05 -10.58
N SER A 257 -13.57 12.40 -10.42
CA SER A 257 -13.21 11.20 -11.20
C SER A 257 -14.22 10.06 -10.98
N VAL A 258 -14.81 9.94 -9.79
CA VAL A 258 -15.90 8.99 -9.50
C VAL A 258 -17.17 9.41 -10.24
N TYR A 259 -17.55 10.70 -10.16
CA TYR A 259 -18.74 11.22 -10.86
C TYR A 259 -18.64 11.09 -12.38
N PHE A 260 -17.48 11.39 -12.99
CA PHE A 260 -17.24 11.14 -14.42
C PHE A 260 -17.29 9.64 -14.77
N SER A 261 -16.72 8.78 -13.92
CA SER A 261 -16.80 7.33 -14.10
C SER A 261 -18.24 6.79 -14.05
N MET A 262 -19.09 7.32 -13.16
CA MET A 262 -20.53 6.98 -13.10
C MET A 262 -21.29 7.52 -14.32
N LYS A 263 -20.99 8.75 -14.73
CA LYS A 263 -21.58 9.40 -15.92
C LYS A 263 -21.28 8.63 -17.21
N ASN A 264 -20.09 8.05 -17.32
CA ASN A 264 -19.70 7.16 -18.43
C ASN A 264 -20.50 5.84 -18.46
N LEU A 265 -21.17 5.46 -17.37
CA LEU A 265 -22.14 4.36 -17.30
C LEU A 265 -23.61 4.84 -17.32
N ASN A 266 -23.85 6.13 -17.62
CA ASN A 266 -25.15 6.82 -17.60
C ASN A 266 -25.84 6.91 -16.23
N VAL A 267 -25.06 6.90 -15.13
CA VAL A 267 -25.55 7.11 -13.77
C VAL A 267 -25.10 8.49 -13.28
N THR A 268 -26.03 9.27 -12.72
CA THR A 268 -25.79 10.70 -12.35
C THR A 268 -26.50 11.14 -11.07
N ASP A 269 -27.29 10.27 -10.47
CA ASP A 269 -28.13 10.46 -9.29
C ASP A 269 -27.55 9.84 -8.01
N VAL A 270 -26.52 9.00 -8.15
CA VAL A 270 -25.79 8.38 -7.02
C VAL A 270 -24.73 9.36 -6.51
N VAL A 271 -24.88 9.82 -5.27
CA VAL A 271 -23.90 10.67 -4.58
C VAL A 271 -22.73 9.86 -4.02
N VAL A 272 -21.56 10.47 -3.93
CA VAL A 272 -20.37 9.86 -3.32
C VAL A 272 -20.35 10.11 -1.81
N LEU A 273 -20.04 9.06 -1.04
CA LEU A 273 -19.69 9.14 0.39
C LEU A 273 -18.24 8.68 0.54
N VAL A 274 -17.38 9.53 1.11
CA VAL A 274 -15.98 9.17 1.34
C VAL A 274 -15.88 8.38 2.64
N THR A 275 -15.80 7.05 2.54
CA THR A 275 -15.76 6.14 3.70
C THR A 275 -14.41 6.08 4.38
N GLU A 276 -13.34 6.43 3.66
CA GLU A 276 -12.00 6.59 4.22
C GLU A 276 -11.25 7.69 3.48
N THR A 277 -10.59 8.57 4.24
CA THR A 277 -9.60 9.51 3.73
C THR A 277 -8.74 10.02 4.89
N GLY A 278 -7.46 10.33 4.65
CA GLY A 278 -6.53 10.70 5.72
C GLY A 278 -5.10 10.88 5.22
N TRP A 279 -4.17 10.99 6.17
CA TRP A 279 -2.74 11.09 5.90
C TRP A 279 -1.92 10.56 7.10
N PRO A 280 -0.92 9.67 6.88
CA PRO A 280 -0.19 9.05 7.99
C PRO A 280 0.83 10.01 8.63
N SER A 281 0.90 9.99 9.95
CA SER A 281 1.75 10.88 10.75
C SER A 281 3.22 10.46 10.83
N ARG A 282 3.54 9.23 10.41
CA ARG A 282 4.89 8.64 10.45
C ARG A 282 4.98 7.44 9.50
N GLY A 283 5.89 7.48 8.54
CA GLY A 283 6.18 6.36 7.63
C GLY A 283 7.61 5.81 7.78
N ASP A 284 8.02 4.94 6.85
CA ASP A 284 9.41 4.50 6.73
C ASP A 284 10.26 5.43 5.82
N SER A 285 11.54 5.10 5.60
CA SER A 285 12.45 5.90 4.74
C SER A 285 12.00 6.11 3.29
N LYS A 286 11.04 5.31 2.78
CA LYS A 286 10.39 5.43 1.46
C LYS A 286 9.19 6.38 1.49
N GLU A 287 8.75 6.76 2.68
CA GLU A 287 7.56 7.57 2.95
C GLU A 287 7.90 8.91 3.67
N PRO A 288 8.85 9.72 3.16
CA PRO A 288 9.34 10.91 3.88
C PRO A 288 8.32 12.04 4.05
N TYR A 289 7.11 11.88 3.50
CA TYR A 289 6.00 12.83 3.63
C TYR A 289 4.91 12.36 4.61
N ALA A 290 5.01 11.13 5.12
CA ALA A 290 4.22 10.66 6.25
C ALA A 290 4.80 11.28 7.54
N THR A 291 4.31 12.46 7.88
CA THR A 291 4.81 13.31 8.98
C THR A 291 3.66 13.95 9.74
N ILE A 292 3.88 14.24 11.02
CA ILE A 292 2.90 14.87 11.92
C ILE A 292 2.36 16.18 11.31
N ASP A 293 3.24 17.07 10.84
CA ASP A 293 2.88 18.36 10.24
C ASP A 293 1.97 18.21 9.00
N ASN A 294 2.23 17.21 8.15
CA ASN A 294 1.40 16.95 6.97
C ASN A 294 0.07 16.28 7.34
N ALA A 295 0.06 15.39 8.33
CA ALA A 295 -1.12 14.71 8.81
C ALA A 295 -2.11 15.66 9.48
N ASP A 296 -1.61 16.57 10.34
CA ASP A 296 -2.40 17.69 10.86
C ASP A 296 -2.92 18.58 9.72
N THR A 297 -2.03 19.09 8.87
CA THR A 297 -2.43 19.97 7.76
C THR A 297 -3.56 19.36 6.93
N TYR A 298 -3.40 18.08 6.54
CA TYR A 298 -4.36 17.37 5.73
C TYR A 298 -5.73 17.28 6.42
N ASN A 299 -5.76 16.70 7.63
CA ASN A 299 -7.02 16.47 8.34
C ASN A 299 -7.67 17.79 8.78
N SER A 300 -6.90 18.77 9.25
CA SER A 300 -7.39 20.11 9.62
C SER A 300 -8.02 20.85 8.45
N ASN A 301 -7.40 20.83 7.27
CA ASN A 301 -7.95 21.49 6.08
C ASN A 301 -9.12 20.70 5.46
N LEU A 302 -9.10 19.36 5.51
CA LEU A 302 -10.22 18.51 5.11
C LEU A 302 -11.48 18.86 5.91
N ILE A 303 -11.36 18.91 7.25
CA ILE A 303 -12.46 19.27 8.15
C ILE A 303 -13.02 20.64 7.78
N LYS A 304 -12.13 21.61 7.56
CA LYS A 304 -12.53 22.95 7.13
C LYS A 304 -13.28 22.93 5.79
N HIS A 305 -12.72 22.31 4.75
CA HIS A 305 -13.32 22.25 3.41
C HIS A 305 -14.76 21.68 3.46
N VAL A 306 -14.99 20.59 4.21
CA VAL A 306 -16.31 19.97 4.35
C VAL A 306 -17.31 20.90 5.05
N PHE A 307 -16.88 21.66 6.06
CA PHE A 307 -17.75 22.60 6.77
C PHE A 307 -17.91 23.97 6.08
N ASP A 308 -16.97 24.39 5.24
CA ASP A 308 -17.08 25.56 4.36
C ASP A 308 -18.10 25.31 3.21
N ARG A 309 -18.45 24.05 2.96
CA ARG A 309 -19.44 23.58 1.96
C ARG A 309 -19.12 24.00 0.52
N SER A 310 -17.85 23.94 0.14
CA SER A 310 -17.37 24.35 -1.18
C SER A 310 -17.88 23.50 -2.34
N GLY A 311 -18.35 22.27 -2.07
CA GLY A 311 -18.60 21.26 -3.10
C GLY A 311 -17.31 20.89 -3.86
N THR A 312 -17.47 20.28 -5.04
CA THR A 312 -16.37 20.04 -5.98
C THR A 312 -16.50 20.92 -7.23
N PRO A 313 -15.46 21.05 -8.08
CA PRO A 313 -15.57 21.82 -9.32
C PRO A 313 -16.66 21.32 -10.29
N LEU A 314 -16.97 20.01 -10.33
CA LEU A 314 -18.10 19.48 -11.11
C LEU A 314 -19.45 19.65 -10.41
N HIS A 315 -19.48 19.51 -9.08
CA HIS A 315 -20.69 19.56 -8.25
C HIS A 315 -20.53 20.56 -7.09
N PRO A 316 -20.48 21.88 -7.36
CA PRO A 316 -20.34 22.91 -6.33
C PRO A 316 -21.58 22.98 -5.41
N GLU A 317 -22.71 22.42 -5.82
CA GLU A 317 -23.94 22.34 -5.04
C GLU A 317 -23.98 21.15 -4.03
N ILE A 318 -23.07 20.18 -4.14
CA ILE A 318 -23.02 19.00 -3.27
C ILE A 318 -21.63 18.85 -2.65
N THR A 319 -21.53 19.02 -1.33
CA THR A 319 -20.33 18.64 -0.57
C THR A 319 -20.47 17.20 -0.08
N SER A 320 -19.56 16.33 -0.49
CA SER A 320 -19.48 14.94 0.00
C SER A 320 -19.20 14.93 1.52
N SER A 321 -19.91 14.07 2.26
CA SER A 321 -19.53 13.79 3.65
C SER A 321 -18.36 12.81 3.69
N VAL A 322 -17.55 12.88 4.74
CA VAL A 322 -16.28 12.15 4.83
C VAL A 322 -16.11 11.46 6.18
N TYR A 323 -15.40 10.34 6.19
CA TYR A 323 -14.91 9.67 7.39
C TYR A 323 -13.38 9.69 7.40
N ILE A 324 -12.79 10.34 8.40
CA ILE A 324 -11.33 10.36 8.57
C ILE A 324 -10.86 8.95 8.90
N TYR A 325 -9.82 8.51 8.21
CA TYR A 325 -9.04 7.32 8.53
C TYR A 325 -7.75 7.79 9.25
N GLU A 326 -7.65 7.66 10.58
CA GLU A 326 -8.64 7.06 11.50
C GLU A 326 -8.60 7.61 12.94
N LEU A 327 -9.39 7.04 13.86
CA LEU A 327 -9.45 7.51 15.25
C LEU A 327 -8.16 7.23 16.03
N PHE A 328 -7.58 6.02 15.91
CA PHE A 328 -6.42 5.59 16.72
C PHE A 328 -5.27 5.06 15.86
N ASN A 329 -4.03 5.22 16.33
CA ASN A 329 -2.88 4.50 15.78
C ASN A 329 -2.99 3.01 16.12
N GLU A 330 -3.27 2.18 15.12
CA GLU A 330 -3.34 0.71 15.23
C GLU A 330 -1.94 0.07 15.28
N ASP A 331 -1.38 -0.04 16.48
CA ASP A 331 -0.02 -0.55 16.71
C ASP A 331 0.16 -2.06 16.47
N LEU A 332 -0.91 -2.79 16.13
CA LEU A 332 -0.87 -4.19 15.68
C LEU A 332 -0.87 -4.34 14.14
N ARG A 333 -1.03 -3.26 13.37
CA ARG A 333 -0.96 -3.31 11.89
C ARG A 333 0.40 -3.78 11.39
N SER A 334 0.39 -4.54 10.30
CA SER A 334 1.60 -5.00 9.61
C SER A 334 2.24 -3.87 8.78
N PRO A 335 3.56 -3.94 8.46
CA PRO A 335 4.25 -2.93 7.67
C PRO A 335 3.62 -2.66 6.28
N PRO A 336 3.76 -1.46 5.68
CA PRO A 336 4.71 -0.39 6.02
C PRO A 336 4.39 0.38 7.32
N VAL A 337 5.35 1.17 7.81
CA VAL A 337 5.25 1.86 9.11
C VAL A 337 4.06 2.84 9.16
N SER A 338 3.68 3.43 8.02
CA SER A 338 2.50 4.29 7.89
C SER A 338 1.20 3.64 8.35
N GLU A 339 1.00 2.36 8.09
CA GLU A 339 -0.25 1.63 8.42
C GLU A 339 -0.58 1.65 9.91
N ALA A 340 0.43 1.69 10.79
CA ALA A 340 0.25 1.82 12.24
C ALA A 340 0.19 3.28 12.74
N ASN A 341 0.13 4.28 11.85
CA ASN A 341 0.33 5.70 12.18
C ASN A 341 -0.67 6.66 11.47
N TRP A 342 -1.86 6.18 11.09
CA TRP A 342 -2.95 6.97 10.49
C TRP A 342 -3.88 7.68 11.51
N GLY A 343 -3.73 7.39 12.80
CA GLY A 343 -4.62 7.85 13.85
C GLY A 343 -4.54 9.35 14.16
N LEU A 344 -5.67 9.93 14.52
CA LEU A 344 -5.78 11.23 15.18
C LEU A 344 -5.26 11.18 16.63
N PHE A 345 -5.43 10.03 17.30
CA PHE A 345 -4.99 9.78 18.68
C PHE A 345 -4.11 8.53 18.76
N TYR A 346 -3.24 8.45 19.76
CA TYR A 346 -2.63 7.19 20.19
C TYR A 346 -3.67 6.36 20.97
N GLY A 347 -3.49 5.03 21.03
CA GLY A 347 -4.41 4.13 21.77
C GLY A 347 -4.60 4.46 23.26
N ASN A 348 -3.70 5.24 23.86
CA ASN A 348 -3.82 5.78 25.22
C ASN A 348 -4.71 7.05 25.32
N THR A 349 -5.42 7.43 24.25
CA THR A 349 -6.25 8.65 24.09
C THR A 349 -5.52 9.99 23.99
N THR A 350 -4.17 10.02 24.05
CA THR A 350 -3.42 11.27 23.78
C THR A 350 -3.43 11.59 22.28
N PRO A 351 -3.59 12.87 21.89
CA PRO A 351 -3.57 13.27 20.47
C PRO A 351 -2.19 13.04 19.85
N VAL A 352 -2.16 12.61 18.60
CA VAL A 352 -0.91 12.55 17.79
C VAL A 352 -0.52 13.96 17.33
N TYR A 353 -1.53 14.77 17.02
CA TYR A 353 -1.47 16.20 16.69
C TYR A 353 -2.79 16.88 17.07
N LEU A 354 -2.79 18.21 17.18
CA LEU A 354 -3.94 19.00 17.63
C LEU A 354 -4.53 19.83 16.49
N LEU A 355 -5.64 19.33 15.93
CA LEU A 355 -6.24 19.83 14.69
C LEU A 355 -6.63 21.32 14.76
N HIS A 356 -6.17 22.08 13.78
CA HIS A 356 -6.30 23.53 13.65
C HIS A 356 -7.65 23.97 13.02
N VAL A 357 -8.77 23.44 13.54
CA VAL A 357 -10.14 23.66 13.04
C VAL A 357 -10.71 25.04 13.43
N SER A 358 -10.12 26.11 12.88
CA SER A 358 -10.55 27.48 13.15
C SER A 358 -11.80 27.85 12.33
N GLY A 359 -12.93 28.01 13.01
CA GLY A 359 -14.18 28.53 12.46
C GLY A 359 -15.35 27.53 12.42
N SER A 360 -15.08 26.23 12.31
CA SER A 360 -16.10 25.19 12.08
C SER A 360 -16.95 24.77 13.30
N GLY A 361 -16.98 25.59 14.35
CA GLY A 361 -17.92 25.49 15.49
C GLY A 361 -17.68 24.35 16.49
N THR A 362 -17.71 23.08 16.06
CA THR A 362 -17.89 21.92 16.97
C THR A 362 -17.22 20.62 16.52
N PHE A 363 -15.96 20.63 16.08
CA PHE A 363 -15.23 19.39 15.76
C PHE A 363 -13.76 19.43 16.22
N LEU A 364 -13.38 18.48 17.09
CA LEU A 364 -12.03 18.18 17.62
C LEU A 364 -11.19 19.31 18.26
N ALA A 365 -11.57 20.58 18.11
CA ALA A 365 -11.00 21.72 18.82
C ALA A 365 -11.47 21.77 20.28
N ASN A 366 -10.88 20.92 21.12
CA ASN A 366 -10.92 21.06 22.58
C ASN A 366 -9.54 20.74 23.17
N ASP A 367 -8.67 21.75 23.18
CA ASP A 367 -7.30 21.71 23.71
C ASP A 367 -7.28 21.23 25.18
N THR A 368 -6.99 19.94 25.39
CA THR A 368 -6.91 19.31 26.72
C THR A 368 -5.61 19.63 27.46
N THR A 369 -4.62 20.26 26.82
CA THR A 369 -3.37 20.68 27.47
C THR A 369 -3.44 22.13 27.94
N ASN A 370 -4.33 22.94 27.36
CA ASN A 370 -4.39 24.39 27.50
C ASN A 370 -3.06 25.07 27.09
N GLN A 371 -2.34 24.50 26.11
CA GLN A 371 -1.05 24.98 25.61
C GLN A 371 -1.10 25.35 24.11
N THR A 372 -2.23 25.87 23.66
CA THR A 372 -2.28 26.73 22.45
C THR A 372 -1.48 28.04 22.63
N TYR A 373 -0.78 28.42 21.57
CA TYR A 373 0.00 29.65 21.37
C TYR A 373 -0.50 30.40 20.12
N CYS A 374 -0.16 31.69 19.99
CA CYS A 374 -0.38 32.43 18.74
C CYS A 374 0.94 32.87 18.11
N ILE A 375 1.19 32.48 16.84
CA ILE A 375 2.44 32.78 16.12
C ILE A 375 2.16 33.47 14.78
N ALA A 376 3.19 34.10 14.21
CA ALA A 376 3.13 34.66 12.86
C ALA A 376 3.00 33.56 11.80
N ALA A 377 1.99 33.68 10.93
CA ALA A 377 1.73 32.72 9.87
C ALA A 377 2.83 32.71 8.78
N ASP A 378 2.99 31.59 8.08
CA ASP A 378 3.93 31.47 6.97
C ASP A 378 3.41 32.09 5.66
N GLY A 379 4.34 32.55 4.82
CA GLY A 379 4.04 33.21 3.55
C GLY A 379 3.60 34.67 3.64
N ILE A 380 3.34 35.21 4.85
CA ILE A 380 2.96 36.61 5.05
C ILE A 380 4.13 37.55 4.74
N ASP A 381 3.88 38.63 4.01
CA ASP A 381 4.92 39.61 3.68
C ASP A 381 5.35 40.43 4.91
N ALA A 382 6.64 40.81 4.95
CA ALA A 382 7.23 41.47 6.11
C ALA A 382 6.60 42.84 6.45
N LYS A 383 5.93 43.51 5.50
CA LYS A 383 5.29 44.82 5.74
C LYS A 383 3.90 44.65 6.36
N THR A 384 3.11 43.69 5.88
CA THR A 384 1.85 43.28 6.53
C THR A 384 2.14 42.76 7.94
N LEU A 385 3.18 41.94 8.09
CA LEU A 385 3.55 41.38 9.38
C LEU A 385 4.09 42.44 10.36
N GLN A 386 4.88 43.41 9.89
CA GLN A 386 5.27 44.57 10.71
C GLN A 386 4.04 45.39 11.13
N THR A 387 3.08 45.62 10.23
CA THR A 387 1.85 46.38 10.54
C THR A 387 1.02 45.68 11.63
N ALA A 388 0.98 44.34 11.62
CA ALA A 388 0.32 43.56 12.66
C ALA A 388 1.09 43.56 13.99
N LEU A 389 2.43 43.47 13.96
CA LEU A 389 3.31 43.60 15.13
C LEU A 389 3.18 45.00 15.79
N ASP A 390 3.22 46.06 15.00
CA ASP A 390 3.03 47.45 15.47
C ASP A 390 1.65 47.62 16.13
N TRP A 391 0.61 46.98 15.58
CA TRP A 391 -0.72 46.96 16.18
C TRP A 391 -0.75 46.18 17.51
N ALA A 392 -0.10 45.00 17.57
CA ALA A 392 -0.03 44.16 18.76
C ALA A 392 0.64 44.88 19.94
N CYS A 393 1.83 45.46 19.71
CA CYS A 393 2.58 46.17 20.73
C CYS A 393 1.95 47.53 21.11
N GLY A 394 1.28 48.20 20.17
CA GLY A 394 0.59 49.47 20.38
C GLY A 394 -0.86 49.28 20.86
N PRO A 395 -1.88 49.48 19.99
CA PRO A 395 -3.29 49.32 20.32
C PRO A 395 -3.69 48.04 21.08
N GLY A 396 -3.12 46.88 20.71
CA GLY A 396 -3.41 45.59 21.36
C GLY A 396 -2.82 45.44 22.77
N ARG A 397 -1.81 46.26 23.12
CA ARG A 397 -1.11 46.24 24.41
C ARG A 397 -0.55 44.85 24.78
N ALA A 398 0.03 44.16 23.80
CA ALA A 398 0.86 42.98 24.03
C ALA A 398 2.12 43.34 24.83
N ASN A 399 2.69 42.40 25.58
CA ASN A 399 3.98 42.62 26.23
C ASN A 399 5.14 42.41 25.25
N CYS A 400 5.55 43.50 24.62
CA CYS A 400 6.69 43.54 23.70
C CYS A 400 8.03 43.86 24.41
N SER A 401 8.18 43.59 25.71
CA SER A 401 9.46 43.74 26.43
C SER A 401 10.52 42.77 25.91
N GLU A 402 10.19 41.48 25.80
CA GLU A 402 11.18 40.42 25.55
C GLU A 402 11.78 40.46 24.13
N ILE A 403 11.16 41.20 23.21
CA ILE A 403 11.63 41.41 21.84
C ILE A 403 12.44 42.70 21.65
N GLN A 404 12.79 43.42 22.73
CA GLN A 404 13.66 44.59 22.64
C GLN A 404 15.15 44.20 22.56
N PRO A 405 16.03 45.02 21.95
CA PRO A 405 17.46 44.74 21.86
C PRO A 405 18.09 44.36 23.21
N GLY A 406 18.69 43.16 23.26
CA GLY A 406 19.32 42.61 24.47
C GLY A 406 18.40 41.79 25.38
N GLN A 407 17.12 41.62 25.05
CA GLN A 407 16.16 40.80 25.80
C GLN A 407 16.03 39.37 25.25
N SER A 408 15.34 38.50 26.00
CA SER A 408 15.37 37.04 25.85
C SER A 408 14.90 36.53 24.48
N CYS A 409 13.96 37.23 23.84
CA CYS A 409 13.33 36.89 22.56
C CYS A 409 13.71 37.86 21.42
N TYR A 410 14.79 38.64 21.59
CA TYR A 410 15.28 39.52 20.52
C TYR A 410 15.89 38.75 19.33
N GLN A 411 16.44 37.56 19.59
CA GLN A 411 17.02 36.70 18.56
C GLN A 411 16.11 35.48 18.30
N PRO A 412 15.88 35.08 17.05
CA PRO A 412 16.41 35.66 15.82
C PRO A 412 15.84 37.05 15.49
N ASN A 413 16.70 38.03 15.23
CA ASN A 413 16.29 39.41 14.94
C ASN A 413 15.63 39.53 13.54
N ASN A 414 14.34 39.21 13.47
CA ASN A 414 13.49 39.43 12.31
C ASN A 414 12.02 39.58 12.70
N VAL A 415 11.26 40.23 11.81
CA VAL A 415 9.84 40.57 12.02
C VAL A 415 8.99 39.35 12.36
N LYS A 416 9.25 38.15 11.79
CA LYS A 416 8.43 36.95 12.07
C LYS A 416 8.55 36.50 13.52
N ASN A 417 9.77 36.43 14.06
CA ASN A 417 9.97 35.98 15.44
C ASN A 417 9.46 37.00 16.46
N HIS A 418 9.66 38.30 16.18
CA HIS A 418 9.13 39.38 17.01
C HIS A 418 7.60 39.45 16.97
N ALA A 419 6.99 39.27 15.79
CA ALA A 419 5.54 39.18 15.61
C ALA A 419 4.96 37.99 16.37
N SER A 420 5.52 36.79 16.23
CA SER A 420 5.07 35.61 16.99
C SER A 420 5.02 35.86 18.50
N TYR A 421 6.05 36.48 19.09
CA TYR A 421 6.05 36.76 20.53
C TYR A 421 4.96 37.77 20.93
N ALA A 422 4.80 38.83 20.15
CA ALA A 422 3.78 39.84 20.39
C ALA A 422 2.36 39.28 20.22
N PHE A 423 2.15 38.39 19.24
CA PHE A 423 0.87 37.74 18.98
C PHE A 423 0.50 36.77 20.10
N ASP A 424 1.42 35.92 20.58
CA ASP A 424 1.16 35.08 21.76
C ASP A 424 0.88 35.92 23.00
N SER A 425 1.68 36.96 23.25
CA SER A 425 1.44 37.84 24.41
C SER A 425 0.11 38.57 24.37
N TYR A 426 -0.49 38.78 23.20
CA TYR A 426 -1.85 39.28 23.06
C TYR A 426 -2.88 38.16 23.27
N TYR A 427 -2.73 37.04 22.59
CA TYR A 427 -3.62 35.87 22.64
C TYR A 427 -3.80 35.32 24.06
N GLN A 428 -2.71 35.14 24.82
CA GLN A 428 -2.80 34.69 26.22
C GLN A 428 -3.45 35.75 27.12
N LYS A 429 -3.21 37.05 26.86
CA LYS A 429 -3.74 38.19 27.63
C LYS A 429 -5.25 38.37 27.44
N GLU A 430 -5.76 38.17 26.22
CA GLU A 430 -7.20 38.17 25.91
C GLU A 430 -7.87 36.81 26.25
N GLY A 431 -7.24 35.99 27.08
CA GLY A 431 -7.80 34.73 27.57
C GLY A 431 -8.09 33.70 26.47
N LYS A 432 -7.32 33.73 25.38
CA LYS A 432 -7.47 32.86 24.20
C LYS A 432 -8.83 32.97 23.51
N SER A 433 -9.49 34.14 23.60
CA SER A 433 -10.80 34.36 23.00
C SER A 433 -10.79 34.13 21.49
N SER A 434 -11.90 33.61 20.93
CA SER A 434 -12.04 33.46 19.47
C SER A 434 -11.75 34.79 18.74
N GLY A 435 -10.95 34.74 17.68
CA GLY A 435 -10.48 35.91 16.93
C GLY A 435 -9.27 36.65 17.51
N SER A 436 -8.83 36.38 18.74
CA SER A 436 -7.63 37.05 19.31
C SER A 436 -6.30 36.63 18.67
N CYS A 437 -6.31 35.60 17.81
CA CYS A 437 -5.17 35.18 16.99
C CYS A 437 -5.42 35.32 15.46
N ASP A 438 -6.27 36.25 15.04
CA ASP A 438 -6.47 36.54 13.61
C ASP A 438 -5.41 37.49 13.04
N PHE A 439 -5.28 38.69 13.61
CA PHE A 439 -4.41 39.76 13.10
C PHE A 439 -4.59 40.06 11.59
N LYS A 440 -5.82 39.93 11.07
CA LYS A 440 -6.19 39.96 9.64
C LYS A 440 -5.53 38.86 8.80
N GLY A 441 -5.51 37.63 9.32
CA GLY A 441 -4.82 36.49 8.71
C GLY A 441 -3.29 36.54 8.75
N ALA A 442 -2.68 37.46 9.53
CA ALA A 442 -1.22 37.55 9.69
C ALA A 442 -0.67 36.57 10.76
N ALA A 443 -1.56 35.96 11.55
CA ALA A 443 -1.22 35.04 12.62
C ALA A 443 -1.95 33.70 12.47
N MET A 444 -1.48 32.70 13.20
CA MET A 444 -2.10 31.39 13.34
C MET A 444 -1.92 30.84 14.76
N ILE A 445 -2.90 30.07 15.22
CA ILE A 445 -2.76 29.31 16.46
C ILE A 445 -1.86 28.10 16.19
N THR A 446 -0.93 27.80 17.09
CA THR A 446 -0.16 26.55 17.10
C THR A 446 -0.20 25.93 18.50
N THR A 447 0.16 24.66 18.62
CA THR A 447 0.32 23.95 19.89
C THR A 447 1.75 23.46 20.15
N THR A 448 2.63 23.62 19.16
CA THR A 448 4.08 23.45 19.34
C THR A 448 4.60 24.66 20.10
N ASP A 449 5.24 24.46 21.26
CA ASP A 449 5.84 25.55 22.03
C ASP A 449 6.92 26.27 21.19
N PRO A 450 6.70 27.56 20.82
CA PRO A 450 7.65 28.31 20.00
C PRO A 450 8.85 28.84 20.81
N SER A 451 8.92 28.53 22.12
CA SER A 451 10.07 28.87 22.98
C SER A 451 11.37 28.20 22.52
N HIS A 452 12.47 28.93 22.59
CA HIS A 452 13.76 28.46 22.12
C HIS A 452 14.93 29.12 22.87
N GLY A 453 15.86 28.29 23.37
CA GLY A 453 16.98 28.76 24.17
C GLY A 453 16.50 29.47 25.45
N ASN A 454 16.78 30.77 25.55
CA ASN A 454 16.30 31.61 26.66
C ASN A 454 14.97 32.32 26.37
N CYS A 455 14.48 32.30 25.13
CA CYS A 455 13.20 32.90 24.76
C CYS A 455 12.06 32.00 25.23
N ILE A 456 11.34 32.40 26.28
CA ILE A 456 10.17 31.69 26.80
C ILE A 456 8.91 32.50 26.49
N PHE A 457 8.02 31.90 25.70
CA PHE A 457 6.75 32.50 25.29
C PHE A 457 5.77 32.62 26.46
N PRO A 458 4.83 33.58 26.43
CA PRO A 458 3.81 33.75 27.47
C PRO A 458 3.00 32.48 27.77
N GLY A 459 2.59 31.72 26.75
CA GLY A 459 1.82 30.48 26.92
C GLY A 459 2.56 29.35 27.65
N SER A 460 3.89 29.31 27.56
CA SER A 460 4.73 28.22 28.08
C SER A 460 5.06 28.38 29.57
N LYS A 461 4.74 29.55 30.14
CA LYS A 461 5.04 29.90 31.53
C LYS A 461 4.00 29.26 32.44
N ILE A 462 4.31 28.06 32.94
CA ILE A 462 3.48 27.28 33.86
C ILE A 462 2.89 28.17 34.96
N VAL A 463 1.58 28.38 34.91
CA VAL A 463 0.86 29.28 35.82
C VAL A 463 0.77 28.67 37.22
N SER A 464 1.84 28.85 37.99
CA SER A 464 1.88 28.59 39.42
C SER A 464 0.88 29.51 40.11
N ASN A 465 -0.30 28.99 40.46
CA ASN A 465 -1.43 29.77 40.97
C ASN A 465 -1.21 30.22 42.44
N LYS A 466 -0.19 31.07 42.65
CA LYS A 466 0.13 31.71 43.92
C LYS A 466 -0.71 32.97 44.09
N THR A 467 -1.86 32.82 44.73
CA THR A 467 -2.62 33.94 45.30
C THR A 467 -1.71 34.81 46.16
N SER A 468 -1.50 36.06 45.73
CA SER A 468 -0.65 37.01 46.43
C SER A 468 -1.38 37.60 47.64
N GLN A 469 -1.43 36.84 48.73
CA GLN A 469 -1.83 37.39 50.02
C GLN A 469 -0.76 38.36 50.54
N VAL A 470 -1.12 39.64 50.57
CA VAL A 470 -0.35 40.70 51.22
C VAL A 470 -0.42 40.50 52.73
N VAL A 471 0.72 40.24 53.38
CA VAL A 471 0.82 40.18 54.85
C VAL A 471 2.07 40.91 55.31
N ASN A 472 1.89 41.98 56.10
CA ASN A 472 2.98 42.62 56.83
C ASN A 472 3.52 41.67 57.91
N SER A 473 4.85 41.52 57.99
CA SER A 473 5.48 40.67 59.00
C SER A 473 5.73 41.42 60.31
N THR A 474 5.09 40.99 61.41
CA THR A 474 5.54 41.36 62.77
C THR A 474 5.18 40.32 63.83
N GLN A 475 6.18 39.47 64.15
CA GLN A 475 6.43 38.80 65.45
C GLN A 475 5.45 37.78 66.10
N ALA A 476 6.10 36.80 66.74
CA ALA A 476 5.77 36.13 68.02
C ALA A 476 4.70 35.01 68.09
N SER A 477 5.22 33.77 68.16
CA SER A 477 4.91 32.70 69.14
C SER A 477 3.47 32.48 69.64
N GLY A 478 2.91 31.30 69.33
CA GLY A 478 1.75 30.67 69.99
C GLY A 478 1.80 29.14 69.82
N ALA A 479 1.07 28.36 70.62
CA ALA A 479 1.27 26.90 70.70
C ALA A 479 -0.02 26.05 70.78
N ASP A 480 0.16 24.77 70.43
CA ASP A 480 -0.58 23.58 70.90
C ASP A 480 -1.90 23.13 70.17
N ARG A 481 -2.13 21.81 70.25
CA ARG A 481 -3.34 20.98 70.05
C ARG A 481 -3.93 20.65 68.64
N ARG A 482 -3.76 19.35 68.33
CA ARG A 482 -4.76 18.35 67.85
C ARG A 482 -5.41 18.58 66.46
N PHE A 483 -5.03 17.81 65.42
CA PHE A 483 -5.32 16.37 65.14
C PHE A 483 -6.76 16.13 64.58
N PRO A 484 -7.00 15.16 63.66
CA PRO A 484 -6.05 14.32 62.89
C PRO A 484 -6.38 14.15 61.38
N ALA A 485 -5.53 13.36 60.70
CA ALA A 485 -5.84 12.51 59.53
C ALA A 485 -6.12 13.16 58.15
N LEU A 486 -5.72 12.56 57.02
CA LEU A 486 -4.75 11.46 56.78
C LEU A 486 -4.26 11.52 55.32
N ALA A 487 -2.95 11.36 55.09
CA ALA A 487 -2.40 11.13 53.75
C ALA A 487 -1.05 10.41 53.83
N ASN A 488 -0.96 9.25 53.17
CA ASN A 488 0.28 8.49 52.89
C ASN A 488 1.03 7.97 54.15
N LEU A 489 1.99 7.05 54.07
CA LEU A 489 2.69 6.45 52.91
C LEU A 489 2.73 4.91 53.01
N SER A 490 3.33 4.29 51.99
CA SER A 490 3.74 2.87 51.90
C SER A 490 4.36 2.28 53.18
N GLN A 491 4.22 0.95 53.38
CA GLN A 491 5.38 0.04 53.43
C GLN A 491 5.01 -1.47 53.44
N TYR A 492 5.78 -2.23 52.64
CA TYR A 492 6.39 -3.55 52.91
C TYR A 492 5.59 -4.82 53.31
N GLU A 493 6.13 -5.91 52.76
CA GLU A 493 6.29 -7.27 53.31
C GLU A 493 5.19 -8.35 53.21
N GLU A 494 5.71 -9.56 53.06
CA GLU A 494 5.01 -10.81 52.80
C GLU A 494 4.55 -11.49 54.10
N ARG A 495 3.50 -12.33 54.01
CA ARG A 495 3.46 -13.56 54.84
C ARG A 495 2.58 -14.66 54.24
N ASN A 496 2.96 -15.89 54.55
CA ASN A 496 2.30 -17.13 54.12
C ASN A 496 1.07 -17.47 54.99
N GLY A 497 0.20 -18.35 54.46
CA GLY A 497 -0.97 -18.93 55.12
C GLY A 497 -1.93 -19.50 54.06
N GLU A 498 -1.74 -20.72 53.53
CA GLU A 498 -2.08 -22.04 54.10
C GLU A 498 -3.44 -22.58 53.59
N ASN A 499 -3.44 -23.83 53.10
CA ASN A 499 -4.64 -24.57 52.64
C ASN A 499 -5.22 -25.42 53.78
N PRO A 500 -6.52 -25.77 53.69
CA PRO A 500 -6.88 -27.17 53.41
C PRO A 500 -7.93 -27.30 52.28
N VAL A 501 -7.89 -28.22 51.31
CA VAL A 501 -7.70 -29.70 51.30
C VAL A 501 -8.99 -30.50 51.56
N GLY A 502 -9.40 -31.28 50.54
CA GLY A 502 -10.46 -32.32 50.55
C GLY A 502 -11.37 -32.26 49.31
N GLY A 503 -11.67 -33.35 48.59
CA GLY A 503 -11.14 -34.73 48.64
C GLY A 503 -12.10 -35.77 48.02
N GLY A 504 -11.61 -36.68 47.16
CA GLY A 504 -12.37 -37.70 46.40
C GLY A 504 -12.79 -37.20 45.00
N ASP A 505 -12.31 -37.70 43.85
CA ASP A 505 -12.08 -39.07 43.31
C ASP A 505 -13.35 -39.74 42.74
N ASP A 506 -13.39 -39.99 41.43
CA ASP A 506 -13.06 -41.34 40.92
C ASP A 506 -12.75 -41.44 39.40
N THR A 507 -11.72 -42.23 39.07
CA THR A 507 -11.27 -42.86 37.80
C THR A 507 -11.64 -42.37 36.37
N GLY A 508 -10.66 -42.37 35.43
CA GLY A 508 -10.94 -42.18 33.98
C GLY A 508 -9.76 -42.11 32.96
N CYS A 509 -8.65 -42.82 33.17
CA CYS A 509 -7.42 -42.86 32.34
C CYS A 509 -7.58 -42.90 30.79
N SER A 510 -6.60 -42.53 29.94
CA SER A 510 -5.33 -41.73 29.97
C SER A 510 -4.76 -41.77 28.51
N ALA A 511 -3.74 -41.06 28.00
CA ALA A 511 -2.72 -40.10 28.48
C ALA A 511 -2.50 -39.05 27.33
N GLU A 512 -1.86 -37.88 27.42
CA GLU A 512 -0.69 -37.32 28.15
C GLU A 512 0.69 -37.48 27.46
N LEU A 513 1.29 -36.34 27.07
CA LEU A 513 2.75 -36.15 26.94
C LEU A 513 3.12 -34.68 27.20
N LYS A 514 3.97 -34.43 28.21
CA LYS A 514 4.51 -33.10 28.61
C LYS A 514 5.73 -32.75 27.74
N GLY A 515 6.19 -31.51 27.56
CA GLY A 515 5.80 -30.23 28.17
C GLY A 515 7.00 -29.56 28.87
N ALA A 516 7.34 -28.30 28.53
CA ALA A 516 8.37 -27.52 29.23
C ALA A 516 8.24 -26.00 28.99
N VAL A 517 8.11 -25.22 30.06
CA VAL A 517 8.36 -23.76 30.06
C VAL A 517 9.52 -23.49 31.02
N LEU A 518 10.51 -22.70 30.59
CA LEU A 518 11.68 -22.38 31.40
C LEU A 518 11.95 -20.87 31.46
N ARG A 519 11.86 -20.31 32.67
CA ARG A 519 12.29 -18.93 32.96
C ARG A 519 13.82 -18.87 33.04
N ARG A 520 14.39 -17.78 32.51
CA ARG A 520 15.63 -17.14 32.99
C ARG A 520 15.40 -15.62 32.87
N GLY A 521 15.88 -14.76 33.76
CA GLY A 521 16.72 -14.98 34.94
C GLY A 521 17.89 -14.00 34.95
N HIS A 522 17.71 -12.82 35.55
CA HIS A 522 18.78 -11.84 35.67
C HIS A 522 19.93 -12.38 36.55
N GLY A 523 21.15 -12.18 36.09
CA GLY A 523 22.38 -12.31 36.87
C GLY A 523 23.25 -11.08 36.62
N ASN A 524 23.78 -10.48 37.68
CA ASN A 524 24.57 -9.25 37.62
C ASN A 524 25.95 -9.51 38.21
N LEU A 525 27.01 -9.28 37.43
CA LEU A 525 28.42 -9.37 37.81
C LEU A 525 29.18 -8.27 37.05
N GLY A 526 30.09 -7.57 37.73
CA GLY A 526 30.71 -6.35 37.19
C GLY A 526 32.22 -6.27 37.37
N ASN A 527 32.75 -5.12 36.94
CA ASN A 527 34.13 -4.62 37.06
C ASN A 527 35.29 -5.49 36.54
N GLY A 528 35.97 -4.96 35.52
CA GLY A 528 37.31 -5.34 35.12
C GLY A 528 37.97 -4.18 34.36
N GLU A 529 38.81 -3.40 35.04
CA GLU A 529 39.50 -2.25 34.44
C GLU A 529 40.64 -2.68 33.50
N ARG A 530 40.80 -1.97 32.38
CA ARG A 530 42.14 -1.56 31.92
C ARG A 530 42.12 -0.39 30.95
N GLN A 531 42.94 0.62 31.24
CA GLN A 531 43.34 1.67 30.31
C GLN A 531 44.43 1.14 29.36
N TYR A 532 44.61 1.77 28.18
CA TYR A 532 45.82 2.53 27.80
C TYR A 532 45.80 2.90 26.30
N MET A 533 46.14 4.17 25.99
CA MET A 533 46.57 4.73 24.68
C MET A 533 45.60 4.54 23.48
N GLY A 534 45.24 5.56 22.69
CA GLY A 534 45.60 6.98 22.74
C GLY A 534 46.92 7.31 22.04
N ASP A 535 46.86 7.68 20.76
CA ASP A 535 47.90 8.48 20.08
C ASP A 535 47.28 9.27 18.91
N ASP A 536 47.83 10.44 18.59
CA ASP A 536 47.39 11.34 17.52
C ASP A 536 48.15 11.10 16.20
N GLY A 537 47.56 11.42 15.05
CA GLY A 537 48.10 10.99 13.75
C GLY A 537 47.77 11.85 12.53
N SER A 538 47.98 13.17 12.60
CA SER A 538 47.77 14.07 11.45
C SER A 538 48.79 13.85 10.32
N GLY A 539 48.33 13.67 9.07
CA GLY A 539 49.22 13.50 7.91
C GLY A 539 48.63 13.95 6.57
N LYS A 540 48.85 15.23 6.21
CA LYS A 540 48.72 15.69 4.81
C LYS A 540 49.97 15.33 4.00
N VAL A 541 49.79 14.94 2.74
CA VAL A 541 50.81 15.12 1.69
C VAL A 541 50.10 15.59 0.41
N ASP A 542 50.67 16.60 -0.26
CA ASP A 542 50.12 17.26 -1.44
C ASP A 542 50.94 16.97 -2.72
N ALA A 543 50.37 17.31 -3.88
CA ALA A 543 50.96 17.38 -5.23
C ALA A 543 51.28 16.07 -6.00
N GLY A 544 51.12 16.02 -7.34
CA GLY A 544 50.40 16.98 -8.20
C GLY A 544 50.71 16.93 -9.71
N GLY A 545 49.73 17.37 -10.53
CA GLY A 545 49.90 17.94 -11.88
C GLY A 545 50.28 17.01 -13.04
N ASN A 546 50.23 17.43 -14.33
CA ASN A 546 49.50 18.52 -15.00
C ASN A 546 49.56 18.28 -16.55
N LYS A 547 48.83 19.07 -17.38
CA LYS A 547 48.69 19.04 -18.87
C LYS A 547 47.78 17.91 -19.39
N GLY A 548 46.84 18.09 -20.31
CA GLY A 548 46.23 19.32 -20.87
C GLY A 548 46.70 19.75 -22.27
N LEU A 549 45.81 19.65 -23.28
CA LEU A 549 45.75 20.56 -24.45
C LEU A 549 44.39 20.48 -25.21
N SER A 550 44.09 21.53 -25.98
CA SER A 550 42.95 21.70 -26.91
C SER A 550 43.30 21.13 -28.32
N ALA A 551 42.49 21.09 -29.38
CA ALA A 551 41.24 21.78 -29.70
C ALA A 551 40.37 20.99 -30.73
N ALA A 552 39.22 21.55 -31.12
CA ALA A 552 38.29 20.99 -32.12
C ALA A 552 38.54 21.53 -33.55
N LEU A 553 38.01 20.83 -34.58
CA LEU A 553 37.45 21.43 -35.82
C LEU A 553 36.74 20.39 -36.73
N GLN A 554 35.59 20.79 -37.28
CA GLN A 554 34.95 20.27 -38.52
C GLN A 554 35.32 21.22 -39.70
N PRO A 555 34.94 21.06 -41.00
CA PRO A 555 33.83 20.26 -41.56
C PRO A 555 34.02 19.57 -42.96
N CYS A 556 33.00 18.77 -43.35
CA CYS A 556 32.44 18.50 -44.70
C CYS A 556 33.31 18.17 -45.96
N ILE A 557 32.90 17.16 -46.75
CA ILE A 557 32.26 17.31 -48.10
C ILE A 557 31.91 15.93 -48.75
N ASN A 558 30.89 15.92 -49.63
CA ASN A 558 30.32 14.75 -50.34
C ASN A 558 31.12 14.23 -51.55
N LYS A 559 30.96 12.94 -51.92
CA LYS A 559 30.19 12.50 -53.13
C LYS A 559 30.13 10.97 -53.35
N ARG A 560 29.17 10.54 -54.20
CA ARG A 560 28.98 9.17 -54.73
C ARG A 560 29.46 9.06 -56.19
N LYS A 561 29.78 7.82 -56.64
CA LYS A 561 29.42 7.17 -57.92
C LYS A 561 29.44 5.64 -57.68
N ASP A 562 28.54 4.79 -58.18
CA ASP A 562 28.09 4.48 -59.57
C ASP A 562 29.16 3.67 -60.36
N ARG A 563 28.85 2.58 -61.12
CA ARG A 563 27.55 2.04 -61.59
C ARG A 563 27.67 0.60 -62.18
N GLU A 564 26.51 -0.03 -62.47
CA GLU A 564 26.21 -0.98 -63.61
C GLU A 564 26.86 -2.39 -63.66
N VAL A 565 26.29 -3.45 -64.26
CA VAL A 565 24.94 -3.81 -64.82
C VAL A 565 24.57 -5.24 -64.28
N THR A 566 23.54 -6.05 -64.63
CA THR A 566 22.38 -6.17 -65.57
C THR A 566 21.34 -7.12 -64.87
N GLY A 567 20.16 -7.52 -65.39
CA GLY A 567 19.34 -7.16 -66.57
C GLY A 567 18.50 -8.35 -67.10
N VAL A 568 17.25 -8.11 -67.57
CA VAL A 568 16.35 -9.04 -68.32
C VAL A 568 15.77 -10.23 -67.51
N ASP A 569 14.49 -10.64 -67.51
CA ASP A 569 13.15 -10.11 -67.90
C ASP A 569 12.08 -10.96 -67.13
N GLY A 570 10.76 -10.66 -67.04
CA GLY A 570 9.97 -9.53 -67.56
C GLY A 570 8.46 -9.65 -67.23
N SER A 571 7.74 -8.51 -67.32
CA SER A 571 6.30 -8.27 -67.57
C SER A 571 5.15 -9.20 -67.08
N GLY A 572 4.19 -8.58 -66.34
CA GLY A 572 2.73 -8.78 -66.54
C GLY A 572 1.95 -9.60 -65.48
N SER A 573 0.65 -9.38 -65.16
CA SER A 573 -0.24 -8.20 -64.98
C SER A 573 -1.73 -8.63 -65.04
N LYS A 574 -2.57 -8.14 -64.10
CA LYS A 574 -4.08 -8.13 -64.08
C LYS A 574 -4.81 -9.50 -63.96
N ALA A 575 -5.48 -9.82 -62.84
CA ALA A 575 -6.76 -9.32 -62.30
C ALA A 575 -8.06 -9.99 -62.83
N GLY A 576 -8.97 -10.33 -61.91
CA GLY A 576 -10.31 -10.91 -62.15
C GLY A 576 -10.40 -12.44 -61.95
N SER A 577 -11.54 -13.05 -61.58
CA SER A 577 -12.78 -12.51 -60.97
C SER A 577 -13.68 -13.67 -60.46
N SER A 578 -14.36 -13.48 -59.32
CA SER A 578 -15.64 -14.10 -58.90
C SER A 578 -15.96 -15.59 -59.18
N SER A 579 -16.29 -16.34 -58.11
CA SER A 579 -17.55 -17.13 -57.91
C SER A 579 -17.34 -18.51 -57.25
N GLY A 580 -18.42 -19.10 -56.71
CA GLY A 580 -18.51 -20.52 -56.36
C GLY A 580 -18.59 -20.86 -54.86
N PHE A 581 -19.79 -21.08 -54.34
CA PHE A 581 -20.01 -21.68 -53.02
C PHE A 581 -19.63 -23.18 -53.00
N ARG A 582 -19.02 -23.64 -51.89
CA ARG A 582 -19.39 -24.91 -51.22
C ARG A 582 -18.81 -24.98 -49.80
N ALA A 583 -19.58 -25.55 -48.88
CA ALA A 583 -19.15 -25.82 -47.50
C ALA A 583 -18.78 -27.30 -47.32
N VAL A 584 -17.77 -27.58 -46.48
CA VAL A 584 -17.35 -28.94 -46.08
C VAL A 584 -16.99 -28.93 -44.58
N LYS A 585 -17.29 -30.03 -43.87
CA LYS A 585 -16.97 -30.23 -42.45
C LYS A 585 -15.60 -30.91 -42.24
N ALA A 586 -15.08 -30.80 -41.02
CA ALA A 586 -13.85 -31.41 -40.53
C ALA A 586 -13.70 -32.92 -40.75
N ALA A 587 -12.45 -33.41 -40.87
CA ALA A 587 -11.78 -34.23 -39.82
C ALA A 587 -10.51 -34.96 -40.34
N ASN A 588 -9.43 -34.94 -39.53
CA ASN A 588 -8.33 -35.94 -39.45
C ASN A 588 -7.49 -36.20 -40.74
N GLN A 589 -6.33 -36.88 -40.73
CA GLN A 589 -5.66 -37.70 -39.71
C GLN A 589 -4.11 -37.70 -39.89
N ALA A 590 -3.37 -37.92 -38.79
CA ALA A 590 -2.01 -38.46 -38.59
C ALA A 590 -0.91 -38.44 -39.69
N PHE A 591 0.34 -38.30 -39.23
CA PHE A 591 1.55 -38.81 -39.91
C PHE A 591 2.30 -39.80 -39.00
N GLN A 592 2.95 -40.82 -39.56
CA GLN A 592 3.61 -41.90 -38.80
C GLN A 592 5.14 -41.88 -38.86
N VAL A 593 5.75 -42.48 -37.83
CA VAL A 593 7.19 -42.79 -37.68
C VAL A 593 7.49 -44.20 -38.21
N LYS A 594 8.68 -44.44 -38.81
CA LYS A 594 9.40 -45.75 -38.80
C LYS A 594 10.89 -45.58 -39.22
N PRO A 595 11.79 -46.59 -39.04
CA PRO A 595 12.98 -46.37 -38.18
C PRO A 595 14.29 -46.95 -38.76
N LEU A 596 15.35 -47.10 -37.93
CA LEU A 596 16.44 -48.04 -38.22
C LEU A 596 17.10 -48.66 -36.96
N ALA A 597 17.25 -49.99 -37.02
CA ALA A 597 18.16 -50.90 -36.31
C ALA A 597 18.28 -50.92 -34.76
N THR A 598 18.25 -52.14 -34.22
CA THR A 598 18.65 -52.53 -32.84
C THR A 598 19.64 -53.69 -32.90
N ALA A 599 20.76 -53.62 -32.18
CA ALA A 599 21.59 -54.77 -31.79
C ALA A 599 22.57 -54.36 -30.68
N GLY A 600 22.73 -55.17 -29.64
CA GLY A 600 23.73 -54.97 -28.57
C GLY A 600 23.16 -55.04 -27.16
N GLU A 601 22.82 -56.24 -26.68
CA GLU A 601 22.54 -56.46 -25.26
C GLU A 601 23.83 -56.32 -24.43
N THR A 602 23.77 -55.52 -23.36
CA THR A 602 24.69 -55.64 -22.21
C THR A 602 23.88 -55.50 -20.93
N HIS A 603 24.32 -56.19 -19.87
CA HIS A 603 23.58 -56.29 -18.61
C HIS A 603 23.45 -54.94 -17.88
N PRO A 604 22.41 -54.75 -17.04
CA PRO A 604 22.12 -53.46 -16.42
C PRO A 604 23.25 -53.03 -15.48
N SER A 605 23.93 -51.93 -15.84
CA SER A 605 24.51 -51.04 -14.84
C SER A 605 23.37 -50.49 -13.98
N SER A 606 23.62 -50.33 -12.68
CA SER A 606 22.63 -49.78 -11.76
C SER A 606 22.35 -48.32 -12.11
N GLU A 607 21.12 -48.00 -12.49
CA GLU A 607 20.70 -46.61 -12.71
C GLU A 607 20.84 -45.84 -11.40
N CYS A 608 21.89 -45.06 -11.30
CA CYS A 608 22.19 -44.26 -10.11
C CYS A 608 21.15 -43.14 -10.04
N LYS A 609 20.21 -43.24 -9.08
CA LYS A 609 19.05 -42.34 -8.98
C LYS A 609 19.51 -40.89 -8.95
N ALA A 610 19.25 -40.17 -10.04
CA ALA A 610 19.50 -38.75 -10.15
C ALA A 610 18.33 -37.93 -9.57
N TRP A 611 18.60 -36.67 -9.22
CA TRP A 611 17.58 -35.70 -8.81
C TRP A 611 17.71 -34.40 -9.62
N LYS A 612 16.56 -33.80 -9.95
CA LYS A 612 16.46 -32.62 -10.82
C LYS A 612 15.95 -31.39 -10.08
N PHE A 613 16.64 -30.27 -10.24
CA PHE A 613 16.36 -28.98 -9.60
C PHE A 613 16.14 -27.92 -10.68
N LEU A 614 14.98 -27.29 -10.70
CA LEU A 614 14.62 -26.22 -11.63
C LEU A 614 14.73 -24.85 -10.92
N SER A 615 15.37 -23.88 -11.57
CA SER A 615 15.30 -22.46 -11.22
C SER A 615 14.74 -21.68 -12.40
N TYR A 616 13.75 -20.80 -12.17
CA TYR A 616 13.13 -20.02 -13.25
C TYR A 616 12.47 -18.72 -12.72
N ASN A 617 12.96 -17.54 -13.12
CA ASN A 617 12.17 -16.31 -13.05
C ASN A 617 10.99 -16.40 -14.05
N VAL A 618 9.75 -16.36 -13.55
CA VAL A 618 8.55 -16.57 -14.38
C VAL A 618 7.97 -15.27 -14.95
N TRP A 619 8.58 -14.13 -14.65
CA TRP A 619 8.07 -12.83 -15.04
C TRP A 619 7.99 -12.65 -16.56
N PHE A 620 6.92 -11.97 -16.95
CA PHE A 620 6.83 -11.02 -18.05
C PHE A 620 5.45 -10.35 -17.87
N ARG A 621 5.19 -9.24 -18.57
CA ARG A 621 3.95 -8.46 -18.39
C ARG A 621 2.68 -9.35 -18.39
N GLU A 622 1.77 -9.13 -17.44
CA GLU A 622 0.55 -9.95 -17.31
C GLU A 622 -0.45 -9.75 -18.46
N ASP A 623 -0.45 -8.56 -19.08
CA ASP A 623 -1.30 -8.25 -20.25
C ASP A 623 -0.94 -9.08 -21.50
N LEU A 624 0.26 -9.65 -21.53
CA LEU A 624 0.83 -10.31 -22.70
C LEU A 624 0.79 -11.83 -22.53
N GLU A 625 -0.31 -12.42 -22.99
CA GLU A 625 -0.50 -13.86 -23.17
C GLU A 625 -0.25 -14.73 -21.92
N MET A 626 -0.42 -14.16 -20.73
CA MET A 626 -0.10 -14.79 -19.43
C MET A 626 -0.59 -16.24 -19.31
N HIS A 627 -1.85 -16.52 -19.65
CA HIS A 627 -2.41 -17.87 -19.57
C HIS A 627 -1.68 -18.87 -20.47
N ASN A 628 -1.35 -18.48 -21.71
CA ASN A 628 -0.62 -19.31 -22.66
C ASN A 628 0.86 -19.46 -22.27
N ARG A 629 1.48 -18.41 -21.73
CA ARG A 629 2.85 -18.44 -21.18
C ARG A 629 2.97 -19.38 -19.99
N MET A 630 2.10 -19.23 -19.00
CA MET A 630 2.07 -20.08 -17.80
C MET A 630 1.70 -21.53 -18.13
N LYS A 631 0.84 -21.76 -19.15
CA LYS A 631 0.61 -23.11 -19.69
C LYS A 631 1.87 -23.69 -20.32
N ALA A 632 2.57 -22.95 -21.18
CA ALA A 632 3.80 -23.43 -21.83
C ALA A 632 4.92 -23.75 -20.80
N LEU A 633 5.00 -22.96 -19.72
CA LEU A 633 5.86 -23.28 -18.57
C LEU A 633 5.39 -24.56 -17.85
N GLY A 634 4.09 -24.75 -17.69
CA GLY A 634 3.51 -26.01 -17.20
C GLY A 634 3.86 -27.22 -18.07
N ASP A 635 3.81 -27.07 -19.41
CA ASP A 635 4.19 -28.11 -20.36
C ASP A 635 5.68 -28.49 -20.22
N LEU A 636 6.56 -27.51 -19.94
CA LEU A 636 7.98 -27.76 -19.62
C LEU A 636 8.15 -28.49 -18.27
N ILE A 637 7.37 -28.14 -17.25
CA ILE A 637 7.38 -28.81 -15.94
C ILE A 637 6.95 -30.28 -16.08
N GLU A 638 5.95 -30.57 -16.93
CA GLU A 638 5.53 -31.95 -17.21
C GLU A 638 6.56 -32.72 -18.04
N LEU A 639 7.24 -32.07 -19.00
CA LEU A 639 8.28 -32.67 -19.83
C LEU A 639 9.55 -33.04 -19.03
N HIS A 640 10.13 -32.08 -18.30
CA HIS A 640 11.40 -32.28 -17.60
C HIS A 640 11.23 -32.95 -16.23
N SER A 641 10.03 -32.86 -15.63
CA SER A 641 9.63 -33.47 -14.36
C SER A 641 10.65 -33.28 -13.22
N PRO A 642 11.03 -32.03 -12.87
CA PRO A 642 11.97 -31.75 -11.77
C PRO A 642 11.45 -32.26 -10.41
N ASP A 643 12.36 -32.59 -9.49
CA ASP A 643 12.05 -33.02 -8.12
C ASP A 643 11.82 -31.84 -7.18
N VAL A 644 12.59 -30.76 -7.35
CA VAL A 644 12.38 -29.48 -6.66
C VAL A 644 12.41 -28.34 -7.68
N MET A 645 11.53 -27.36 -7.52
CA MET A 645 11.43 -26.17 -8.36
C MET A 645 11.52 -24.93 -7.48
N CYS A 646 12.26 -23.93 -7.95
CA CYS A 646 12.39 -22.61 -7.31
C CYS A 646 12.05 -21.54 -8.34
N PHE A 647 10.91 -20.89 -8.15
CA PHE A 647 10.42 -19.82 -9.01
C PHE A 647 10.63 -18.45 -8.39
N GLN A 648 11.00 -17.46 -9.21
CA GLN A 648 11.18 -16.07 -8.83
C GLN A 648 10.16 -15.19 -9.59
N GLU A 649 9.80 -14.05 -9.00
CA GLU A 649 8.75 -13.13 -9.50
C GLU A 649 7.39 -13.80 -9.77
N VAL A 650 6.98 -14.70 -8.87
CA VAL A 650 5.64 -15.30 -8.91
C VAL A 650 4.64 -14.27 -8.40
N THR A 651 3.71 -13.85 -9.26
CA THR A 651 2.57 -13.02 -8.87
C THR A 651 1.40 -13.88 -8.35
N PRO A 652 0.42 -13.29 -7.63
CA PRO A 652 -0.83 -13.97 -7.30
C PRO A 652 -1.57 -14.51 -8.54
N SER A 653 -1.50 -13.83 -9.68
CA SER A 653 -2.06 -14.27 -10.97
C SER A 653 -1.38 -15.55 -11.46
N PHE A 654 -0.04 -15.59 -11.49
CA PHE A 654 0.72 -16.78 -11.92
C PHE A 654 0.49 -17.95 -10.96
N TYR A 655 0.53 -17.71 -9.65
CA TYR A 655 0.23 -18.69 -8.61
C TYR A 655 -1.17 -19.32 -8.80
N GLY A 656 -2.19 -18.50 -9.05
CA GLY A 656 -3.56 -18.93 -9.32
C GLY A 656 -3.77 -19.68 -10.64
N ILE A 657 -2.79 -19.66 -11.56
CA ILE A 657 -2.77 -20.51 -12.77
C ILE A 657 -2.02 -21.82 -12.47
N PHE A 658 -0.90 -21.76 -11.76
CA PHE A 658 -0.14 -22.95 -11.35
C PHE A 658 -0.97 -23.88 -10.46
N GLN A 659 -1.69 -23.35 -9.45
CA GLN A 659 -2.60 -24.14 -8.60
C GLN A 659 -3.65 -24.96 -9.37
N LYS A 660 -4.09 -24.46 -10.53
CA LYS A 660 -5.10 -25.11 -11.39
C LYS A 660 -4.51 -26.14 -12.35
N SER A 661 -3.18 -26.22 -12.45
CA SER A 661 -2.49 -27.09 -13.40
C SER A 661 -2.46 -28.55 -12.94
N SER A 662 -2.54 -29.47 -13.91
CA SER A 662 -2.51 -30.94 -13.72
C SER A 662 -1.35 -31.41 -12.84
N TRP A 663 -0.17 -30.82 -13.04
CA TRP A 663 1.06 -31.20 -12.33
C TRP A 663 1.12 -30.74 -10.87
N TRP A 664 0.35 -29.72 -10.46
CA TRP A 664 0.48 -29.05 -9.15
C TRP A 664 0.35 -30.05 -7.99
N LYS A 665 -0.64 -30.93 -8.05
CA LYS A 665 -0.94 -31.94 -7.01
C LYS A 665 0.16 -32.98 -6.78
N ARG A 666 1.26 -32.95 -7.56
CA ARG A 666 2.45 -33.81 -7.38
C ARG A 666 3.54 -33.16 -6.51
N TYR A 667 3.37 -31.91 -6.11
CA TYR A 667 4.35 -31.13 -5.36
C TYR A 667 3.75 -30.56 -4.07
N CYS A 668 4.53 -30.61 -2.97
CA CYS A 668 4.30 -29.76 -1.80
C CYS A 668 4.77 -28.35 -2.13
N CYS A 669 4.01 -27.32 -1.74
CA CYS A 669 4.38 -25.91 -1.93
C CYS A 669 4.90 -25.31 -0.62
N SER A 670 5.87 -24.40 -0.73
CA SER A 670 6.37 -23.56 0.36
C SER A 670 5.37 -22.51 0.87
N ILE A 671 4.33 -22.22 0.08
CA ILE A 671 3.38 -21.14 0.33
C ILE A 671 2.07 -21.73 0.89
N PRO A 672 1.63 -21.33 2.11
CA PRO A 672 0.35 -21.72 2.67
C PRO A 672 -0.83 -21.22 1.83
N ASN A 673 -1.93 -21.99 1.79
CA ASN A 673 -3.17 -21.61 1.10
C ASN A 673 -3.88 -20.39 1.71
N GLU A 674 -3.42 -19.89 2.86
CA GLU A 674 -4.09 -18.90 3.71
C GLU A 674 -3.36 -17.54 3.75
N MET A 675 -2.23 -17.39 3.02
CA MET A 675 -1.55 -16.10 2.92
C MET A 675 -2.29 -15.15 1.97
N ALA A 676 -2.79 -14.03 2.50
CA ALA A 676 -3.01 -12.82 1.71
C ALA A 676 -1.63 -12.24 1.35
N PHE A 677 -1.27 -12.22 0.06
CA PHE A 677 0.05 -11.79 -0.41
C PHE A 677 0.21 -10.26 -0.31
N PRO A 678 1.08 -9.71 0.55
CA PRO A 678 1.20 -8.26 0.73
C PRO A 678 2.08 -7.58 -0.34
N GLY A 679 2.67 -8.35 -1.26
CA GLY A 679 3.61 -7.88 -2.27
C GLY A 679 3.21 -8.28 -3.69
N ALA A 680 3.62 -7.47 -4.67
CA ALA A 680 3.27 -7.68 -6.08
C ALA A 680 3.78 -9.01 -6.66
N TYR A 681 4.89 -9.53 -6.13
CA TYR A 681 5.43 -10.85 -6.46
C TYR A 681 6.29 -11.41 -5.31
N PHE A 682 6.55 -12.73 -5.34
CA PHE A 682 7.29 -13.46 -4.32
C PHE A 682 8.15 -14.60 -4.91
N CYS A 683 8.98 -15.22 -4.07
CA CYS A 683 9.68 -16.47 -4.39
C CYS A 683 8.84 -17.69 -3.98
N MET A 684 8.78 -18.72 -4.83
CA MET A 684 8.01 -19.94 -4.54
C MET A 684 8.85 -21.20 -4.77
N GLN A 685 8.93 -22.05 -3.75
CA GLN A 685 9.52 -23.39 -3.85
C GLN A 685 8.44 -24.48 -3.87
N LEU A 686 8.65 -25.51 -4.69
CA LEU A 686 7.77 -26.67 -4.89
C LEU A 686 8.58 -27.97 -4.91
N SER A 687 8.18 -28.99 -4.14
CA SER A 687 8.96 -30.23 -3.95
C SER A 687 8.12 -31.51 -4.09
N LYS A 688 8.61 -32.49 -4.85
CA LYS A 688 8.14 -33.89 -4.81
C LYS A 688 8.74 -34.66 -3.62
N LEU A 689 9.92 -34.24 -3.17
CA LEU A 689 10.63 -34.86 -2.05
C LEU A 689 10.00 -34.43 -0.72
N PRO A 690 10.02 -35.29 0.33
CA PRO A 690 9.57 -34.90 1.66
C PRO A 690 10.33 -33.67 2.15
N VAL A 691 9.60 -32.68 2.68
CA VAL A 691 10.17 -31.42 3.18
C VAL A 691 10.01 -31.37 4.69
N LYS A 692 11.10 -31.05 5.40
CA LYS A 692 11.14 -30.94 6.87
C LYS A 692 10.76 -29.55 7.35
N SER A 693 11.23 -28.54 6.63
CA SER A 693 10.95 -27.14 6.91
C SER A 693 10.98 -26.32 5.62
N TYR A 694 10.17 -25.26 5.61
CA TYR A 694 10.30 -24.12 4.72
C TYR A 694 10.48 -22.88 5.60
N SER A 695 11.36 -21.98 5.21
CA SER A 695 11.54 -20.68 5.87
C SER A 695 12.05 -19.65 4.88
N CYS A 696 11.55 -18.42 4.92
CA CYS A 696 12.15 -17.30 4.19
C CYS A 696 12.70 -16.27 5.19
N LYS A 697 13.82 -15.65 4.83
CA LYS A 697 14.54 -14.69 5.67
C LYS A 697 14.86 -13.42 4.88
N PRO A 698 14.37 -12.23 5.28
CA PRO A 698 14.74 -10.99 4.60
C PRO A 698 16.23 -10.69 4.76
N PHE A 699 16.85 -10.10 3.73
CA PHE A 699 18.23 -9.60 3.84
C PHE A 699 18.26 -8.24 4.55
N HIS A 700 19.19 -8.08 5.49
CA HIS A 700 19.29 -6.86 6.31
C HIS A 700 19.56 -5.58 5.51
N ASN A 701 20.07 -5.71 4.28
CA ASN A 701 20.46 -4.60 3.41
C ASN A 701 19.61 -4.46 2.13
N SER A 702 18.50 -5.19 2.00
CA SER A 702 17.64 -5.06 0.81
C SER A 702 16.78 -3.79 0.85
N ILE A 703 16.61 -3.17 -0.31
CA ILE A 703 15.78 -1.98 -0.51
C ILE A 703 14.41 -2.40 -1.11
N MET A 704 14.42 -3.39 -2.00
CA MET A 704 13.27 -4.04 -2.65
C MET A 704 12.61 -5.15 -1.82
N GLY A 705 13.00 -5.35 -0.56
CA GLY A 705 12.41 -6.37 0.32
C GLY A 705 12.77 -7.81 -0.06
N ARG A 706 13.97 -8.01 -0.62
CA ARG A 706 14.50 -9.32 -1.01
C ARG A 706 14.72 -10.24 0.19
N GLU A 707 14.49 -11.52 -0.05
CA GLU A 707 14.60 -12.58 0.95
C GLU A 707 15.33 -13.82 0.39
N LEU A 708 15.90 -14.60 1.31
CA LEU A 708 16.41 -15.93 1.09
C LEU A 708 15.37 -16.94 1.57
N CYS A 709 14.63 -17.55 0.66
CA CYS A 709 13.79 -18.71 0.94
C CYS A 709 14.62 -19.99 0.96
N VAL A 710 14.30 -20.90 1.88
CA VAL A 710 15.08 -22.11 2.16
C VAL A 710 14.13 -23.27 2.45
N ALA A 711 14.36 -24.39 1.77
CA ALA A 711 13.66 -25.66 1.96
C ALA A 711 14.64 -26.75 2.40
N GLU A 712 14.34 -27.44 3.50
CA GLU A 712 15.09 -28.62 3.95
C GLU A 712 14.41 -29.89 3.41
N VAL A 713 14.94 -30.46 2.32
CA VAL A 713 14.35 -31.61 1.63
C VAL A 713 15.09 -32.90 1.93
N GLU A 714 14.36 -34.02 2.11
CA GLU A 714 14.95 -35.34 2.33
C GLU A 714 15.13 -36.10 1.00
N VAL A 715 16.39 -36.25 0.59
CA VAL A 715 16.76 -36.76 -0.74
C VAL A 715 16.94 -38.28 -0.74
N ARG A 716 17.47 -38.80 0.37
CA ARG A 716 17.56 -40.22 0.74
C ARG A 716 17.28 -40.31 2.25
N PRO A 717 16.79 -41.45 2.80
CA PRO A 717 16.57 -41.60 4.25
C PRO A 717 17.79 -41.16 5.08
N GLY A 718 17.59 -40.18 5.96
CA GLY A 718 18.63 -39.57 6.80
C GLY A 718 19.52 -38.52 6.11
N ILE A 719 19.53 -38.43 4.78
CA ILE A 719 20.34 -37.46 4.01
C ILE A 719 19.45 -36.28 3.58
N THR A 720 19.63 -35.17 4.29
CA THR A 720 18.92 -33.91 4.05
C THR A 720 19.75 -33.00 3.14
N MET A 721 19.07 -32.25 2.28
CA MET A 721 19.65 -31.25 1.39
C MET A 721 18.94 -29.92 1.59
N VAL A 722 19.72 -28.84 1.61
CA VAL A 722 19.18 -27.48 1.74
C VAL A 722 19.07 -26.87 0.35
N VAL A 723 17.84 -26.63 -0.09
CA VAL A 723 17.56 -25.96 -1.37
C VAL A 723 17.13 -24.54 -1.05
N ALA A 724 18.01 -23.58 -1.33
CA ALA A 724 17.76 -22.17 -1.11
C ALA A 724 17.45 -21.45 -2.43
N THR A 725 16.58 -20.45 -2.37
CA THR A 725 16.30 -19.56 -3.50
C THR A 725 16.11 -18.12 -3.07
N SER A 726 16.39 -17.22 -4.00
CA SER A 726 16.25 -15.78 -3.81
C SER A 726 16.05 -15.09 -5.15
N HIS A 727 15.35 -13.97 -5.13
CA HIS A 727 15.52 -12.91 -6.10
C HIS A 727 16.41 -11.85 -5.43
N LEU A 728 17.62 -11.59 -5.93
CA LEU A 728 18.51 -10.55 -5.35
C LEU A 728 18.13 -9.14 -5.81
N GLU A 729 18.81 -8.11 -5.30
CA GLU A 729 18.53 -6.70 -5.60
C GLU A 729 18.68 -6.40 -7.11
N SER A 730 17.58 -6.08 -7.80
CA SER A 730 17.59 -5.88 -9.25
C SER A 730 18.10 -4.48 -9.63
N PRO A 731 18.80 -4.29 -10.75
CA PRO A 731 19.12 -2.96 -11.26
C PRO A 731 17.88 -2.08 -11.44
N CYS A 732 17.91 -0.83 -10.97
CA CYS A 732 16.76 0.08 -11.05
C CYS A 732 17.04 1.29 -11.96
N PRO A 733 16.78 1.20 -13.27
CA PRO A 733 16.93 2.31 -14.21
C PRO A 733 15.71 3.25 -14.17
N ALA A 734 15.37 3.78 -12.99
CA ALA A 734 14.22 4.66 -12.78
C ALA A 734 14.65 6.06 -12.28
N PRO A 735 14.01 7.16 -12.74
CA PRO A 735 14.27 8.48 -12.19
C PRO A 735 13.93 8.57 -10.69
N PRO A 736 14.72 9.31 -9.89
CA PRO A 736 15.87 10.13 -10.30
C PRO A 736 17.21 9.36 -10.42
N THR A 737 17.30 8.14 -9.89
CA THR A 737 18.56 7.42 -9.65
C THR A 737 18.91 6.39 -10.75
N TRP A 738 18.99 6.84 -12.00
CA TRP A 738 19.21 5.98 -13.19
C TRP A 738 20.47 5.09 -13.11
N ASP A 739 21.46 5.48 -12.30
CA ASP A 739 22.73 4.75 -12.10
C ASP A 739 22.70 3.72 -10.94
N GLN A 740 21.56 3.51 -10.27
CA GLN A 740 21.44 2.52 -9.18
C GLN A 740 21.40 1.08 -9.72
N MET A 741 22.60 0.57 -10.00
CA MET A 741 22.86 -0.82 -10.39
C MET A 741 22.78 -1.80 -9.19
N PHE A 742 22.58 -1.32 -7.96
CA PHE A 742 22.51 -2.06 -6.68
C PHE A 742 23.54 -3.19 -6.48
N SER A 743 24.75 -2.96 -6.99
CA SER A 743 25.82 -3.95 -7.02
C SER A 743 26.36 -4.28 -5.62
N LYS A 744 26.58 -3.27 -4.77
CA LYS A 744 27.07 -3.47 -3.40
C LYS A 744 26.05 -4.25 -2.58
N GLU A 745 24.77 -3.97 -2.82
CA GLU A 745 23.63 -4.55 -2.14
C GLU A 745 23.47 -6.02 -2.52
N ARG A 746 23.53 -6.36 -3.82
CA ARG A 746 23.61 -7.78 -4.28
C ARG A 746 24.81 -8.51 -3.72
N VAL A 747 26.00 -7.92 -3.77
CA VAL A 747 27.24 -8.55 -3.28
C VAL A 747 27.15 -8.83 -1.78
N ALA A 748 26.56 -7.92 -1.00
CA ALA A 748 26.29 -8.13 0.43
C ALA A 748 25.24 -9.25 0.66
N GLN A 749 24.14 -9.27 -0.09
CA GLN A 749 23.11 -10.30 0.01
C GLN A 749 23.64 -11.70 -0.34
N ALA A 750 24.39 -11.83 -1.43
CA ALA A 750 25.03 -13.08 -1.84
C ALA A 750 26.05 -13.56 -0.79
N ASN A 751 26.84 -12.65 -0.22
CA ASN A 751 27.71 -12.96 0.92
C ASN A 751 26.92 -13.44 2.15
N GLU A 752 25.79 -12.80 2.48
CA GLU A 752 24.96 -13.20 3.61
C GLU A 752 24.34 -14.59 3.38
N ALA A 753 23.82 -14.85 2.17
CA ALA A 753 23.23 -16.12 1.80
C ALA A 753 24.24 -17.27 1.88
N VAL A 754 25.41 -17.13 1.24
CA VAL A 754 26.47 -18.16 1.28
C VAL A 754 26.90 -18.43 2.73
N ARG A 755 27.16 -17.39 3.54
CA ARG A 755 27.54 -17.54 4.96
C ARG A 755 26.45 -18.18 5.83
N PHE A 756 25.18 -17.89 5.58
CA PHE A 756 24.05 -18.50 6.30
C PHE A 756 23.88 -19.99 5.97
N LEU A 757 24.12 -20.35 4.71
CA LEU A 757 23.97 -21.71 4.19
C LEU A 757 25.22 -22.58 4.42
N GLU A 758 26.39 -21.98 4.61
CA GLU A 758 27.71 -22.62 4.74
C GLU A 758 27.78 -23.71 5.82
N LYS A 759 26.99 -23.58 6.89
CA LYS A 759 26.86 -24.56 7.98
C LYS A 759 26.39 -25.97 7.55
N ASN A 760 25.84 -26.11 6.34
CA ASN A 760 25.19 -27.34 5.86
C ASN A 760 26.13 -28.15 4.94
N GLN A 761 25.96 -29.48 4.91
CA GLN A 761 26.84 -30.39 4.15
C GLN A 761 26.42 -30.59 2.68
N ASN A 762 25.14 -30.42 2.35
CA ASN A 762 24.64 -30.47 0.98
C ASN A 762 23.69 -29.29 0.76
N VAL A 763 24.09 -28.36 -0.10
CA VAL A 763 23.37 -27.12 -0.43
C VAL A 763 23.29 -26.92 -1.94
N ILE A 764 22.12 -26.50 -2.39
CA ILE A 764 21.91 -25.90 -3.70
C ILE A 764 21.30 -24.51 -3.45
N PHE A 765 21.95 -23.45 -3.92
CA PHE A 765 21.41 -22.09 -3.91
C PHE A 765 21.21 -21.63 -5.34
N CYS A 766 19.96 -21.35 -5.72
CA CYS A 766 19.61 -20.98 -7.10
C CYS A 766 18.49 -19.95 -7.18
N GLY A 767 18.46 -19.18 -8.26
CA GLY A 767 17.46 -18.15 -8.47
C GLY A 767 17.97 -17.07 -9.40
N ASP A 768 17.12 -16.08 -9.67
CA ASP A 768 17.52 -14.83 -10.29
C ASP A 768 18.35 -13.99 -9.30
N MET A 769 19.67 -14.14 -9.41
CA MET A 769 20.63 -13.41 -8.60
C MET A 769 20.92 -12.01 -9.16
N ASN A 770 20.26 -11.60 -10.25
CA ASN A 770 20.47 -10.34 -10.97
C ASN A 770 21.96 -10.04 -11.30
N TRP A 771 22.80 -11.08 -11.31
CA TRP A 771 24.24 -10.93 -11.19
C TRP A 771 24.91 -10.54 -12.51
N ASP A 772 25.85 -9.61 -12.44
CA ASP A 772 26.71 -9.22 -13.55
C ASP A 772 28.17 -9.28 -13.14
N ASP A 773 28.90 -10.28 -13.64
CA ASP A 773 30.32 -10.49 -13.30
C ASP A 773 31.23 -9.29 -13.64
N LYS A 774 30.74 -8.33 -14.44
CA LYS A 774 31.44 -7.07 -14.78
C LYS A 774 31.18 -5.92 -13.83
N LEU A 775 30.12 -5.99 -13.02
CA LEU A 775 29.71 -4.94 -12.07
C LEU A 775 29.91 -5.43 -10.63
N ASP A 776 29.41 -6.63 -10.36
CA ASP A 776 29.39 -7.27 -9.03
C ASP A 776 30.68 -8.06 -8.76
N GLY A 777 31.46 -8.34 -9.82
CA GLY A 777 32.66 -9.17 -9.75
C GLY A 777 32.35 -10.67 -9.72
N PRO A 778 33.33 -11.52 -9.34
CA PRO A 778 33.09 -12.94 -9.18
C PRO A 778 32.08 -13.19 -8.05
N PHE A 779 31.19 -14.17 -8.24
CA PHE A 779 30.23 -14.56 -7.22
C PHE A 779 30.97 -15.00 -5.93
N PRO A 780 30.52 -14.60 -4.72
CA PRO A 780 31.24 -14.84 -3.46
C PRO A 780 31.13 -16.29 -2.96
N LEU A 781 31.68 -17.22 -3.74
CA LEU A 781 31.89 -18.61 -3.36
C LEU A 781 32.96 -18.70 -2.26
N VAL A 782 32.81 -19.64 -1.34
CA VAL A 782 33.84 -20.03 -0.36
C VAL A 782 34.31 -21.46 -0.65
N ASP A 783 35.41 -21.88 -0.04
CA ASP A 783 36.04 -23.18 -0.34
C ASP A 783 35.05 -24.35 -0.25
N GLY A 784 34.99 -25.16 -1.30
CA GLY A 784 34.03 -26.27 -1.43
C GLY A 784 32.68 -25.89 -2.05
N TRP A 785 32.46 -24.63 -2.44
CA TRP A 785 31.36 -24.24 -3.32
C TRP A 785 31.79 -24.19 -4.79
N VAL A 786 30.86 -24.50 -5.70
CA VAL A 786 31.03 -24.49 -7.16
C VAL A 786 29.86 -23.78 -7.83
N ASP A 787 30.13 -23.11 -8.96
CA ASP A 787 29.11 -22.64 -9.90
C ASP A 787 28.85 -23.74 -10.93
N ALA A 788 27.68 -24.38 -10.85
CA ALA A 788 27.38 -25.59 -11.60
C ALA A 788 27.36 -25.40 -13.13
N TRP A 789 27.12 -24.17 -13.61
CA TRP A 789 27.24 -23.88 -15.04
C TRP A 789 28.70 -23.77 -15.46
N THR A 790 29.52 -23.07 -14.68
CA THR A 790 30.95 -22.90 -14.99
C THR A 790 31.71 -24.23 -14.90
N GLU A 791 31.31 -25.12 -13.99
CA GLU A 791 31.87 -26.47 -13.85
C GLU A 791 31.55 -27.39 -15.05
N LEU A 792 30.29 -27.45 -15.48
CA LEU A 792 29.86 -28.35 -16.56
C LEU A 792 29.97 -27.79 -17.99
N ARG A 793 29.96 -26.46 -18.14
CA ARG A 793 30.02 -25.75 -19.43
C ARG A 793 31.20 -24.77 -19.47
N PRO A 794 32.45 -25.20 -19.19
CA PRO A 794 33.60 -24.31 -19.12
C PRO A 794 33.83 -23.61 -20.47
N GLY A 795 33.74 -22.28 -20.46
CA GLY A 795 33.83 -21.43 -21.65
C GLY A 795 32.49 -20.94 -22.21
N GLU A 796 31.36 -21.51 -21.80
CA GLU A 796 30.04 -20.97 -22.12
C GLU A 796 29.56 -19.98 -21.05
N VAL A 797 29.13 -18.78 -21.45
CA VAL A 797 28.65 -17.76 -20.50
C VAL A 797 27.22 -18.04 -19.98
N GLY A 798 26.44 -18.89 -20.67
CA GLY A 798 25.09 -19.26 -20.21
C GLY A 798 24.12 -18.09 -20.05
N TRP A 799 23.89 -17.32 -21.12
CA TRP A 799 23.02 -16.12 -21.07
C TRP A 799 21.55 -16.48 -20.75
N THR A 800 21.15 -16.32 -19.49
CA THR A 800 19.79 -16.60 -19.01
C THR A 800 18.79 -15.50 -19.39
N TYR A 801 19.27 -14.26 -19.51
CA TYR A 801 18.52 -13.13 -20.08
C TYR A 801 19.23 -12.67 -21.37
N ASP A 802 18.63 -12.96 -22.53
CA ASP A 802 19.25 -12.68 -23.83
C ASP A 802 18.25 -12.10 -24.85
N THR A 803 18.28 -10.79 -25.09
CA THR A 803 17.41 -10.13 -26.07
C THR A 803 17.82 -10.40 -27.53
N LYS A 804 18.84 -11.22 -27.79
CA LYS A 804 19.25 -11.66 -29.14
C LYS A 804 18.51 -12.93 -29.55
N SER A 805 18.40 -13.90 -28.65
CA SER A 805 17.64 -15.13 -28.85
C SER A 805 16.18 -14.97 -28.42
N ASN A 806 15.91 -14.37 -27.26
CA ASN A 806 14.55 -14.08 -26.79
C ASN A 806 13.98 -12.87 -27.54
N LYS A 807 13.44 -13.13 -28.73
CA LYS A 807 12.86 -12.13 -29.63
C LYS A 807 11.63 -11.42 -29.02
N MET A 808 11.00 -11.99 -28.00
CA MET A 808 9.90 -11.36 -27.25
C MET A 808 10.35 -10.01 -26.66
N LEU A 809 11.64 -9.88 -26.31
CA LEU A 809 12.21 -8.73 -25.59
C LEU A 809 12.68 -7.58 -26.49
N SER A 810 12.45 -7.64 -27.81
CA SER A 810 13.20 -6.84 -28.79
C SER A 810 13.31 -5.34 -28.44
N GLY A 811 14.55 -4.91 -28.17
CA GLY A 811 14.87 -3.57 -27.68
C GLY A 811 15.44 -2.65 -28.77
N ASN A 812 16.11 -1.56 -28.34
CA ASN A 812 16.94 -0.70 -29.20
C ASN A 812 18.43 -1.05 -29.14
N ARG A 813 18.84 -1.91 -28.21
CA ARG A 813 20.20 -2.45 -28.06
C ARG A 813 20.07 -3.94 -27.72
N THR A 814 21.06 -4.73 -28.11
CA THR A 814 21.18 -6.12 -27.66
C THR A 814 21.68 -6.14 -26.22
N LEU A 815 21.01 -6.88 -25.35
CA LEU A 815 21.44 -7.11 -23.96
C LEU A 815 21.51 -8.62 -23.73
N GLN A 816 22.67 -9.09 -23.24
CA GLN A 816 22.91 -10.49 -22.88
C GLN A 816 23.51 -10.48 -21.45
N LYS A 817 22.89 -11.22 -20.53
CA LYS A 817 23.25 -11.28 -19.10
C LYS A 817 23.08 -12.70 -18.54
N ARG A 818 23.82 -12.98 -17.46
CA ARG A 818 23.80 -14.24 -16.72
C ARG A 818 23.33 -13.96 -15.28
N LEU A 819 22.05 -13.57 -15.19
CA LEU A 819 21.44 -13.05 -13.98
C LEU A 819 21.20 -14.17 -12.96
N ASP A 820 20.65 -15.28 -13.45
CA ASP A 820 20.32 -16.47 -12.68
C ASP A 820 21.54 -17.40 -12.52
N ARG A 821 21.67 -18.08 -11.37
CA ARG A 821 22.75 -19.06 -11.11
C ARG A 821 22.27 -20.31 -10.38
N PHE A 822 23.10 -21.34 -10.43
CA PHE A 822 23.11 -22.50 -9.53
C PHE A 822 24.49 -22.55 -8.88
N VAL A 823 24.58 -22.21 -7.59
CA VAL A 823 25.81 -22.36 -6.80
C VAL A 823 25.59 -23.41 -5.73
N CYS A 824 26.49 -24.38 -5.65
CA CYS A 824 26.28 -25.61 -4.90
C CYS A 824 27.46 -25.92 -3.99
N LYS A 825 27.19 -26.52 -2.83
CA LYS A 825 28.17 -27.15 -1.95
C LYS A 825 27.67 -28.55 -1.65
N LEU A 826 28.25 -29.56 -2.30
CA LEU A 826 27.77 -30.93 -2.23
C LEU A 826 28.88 -31.86 -1.75
N LYS A 827 28.55 -32.71 -0.78
CA LYS A 827 29.46 -33.70 -0.20
C LYS A 827 29.05 -35.11 -0.64
N ASP A 828 27.77 -35.45 -0.45
CA ASP A 828 27.24 -36.79 -0.69
C ASP A 828 26.70 -36.96 -2.13
N PHE A 829 26.86 -35.93 -2.97
CA PHE A 829 26.35 -35.81 -4.33
C PHE A 829 27.37 -35.09 -5.24
N LYS A 830 27.31 -35.38 -6.53
CA LYS A 830 28.07 -34.73 -7.61
C LYS A 830 27.12 -34.13 -8.65
N ILE A 831 27.48 -32.99 -9.20
CA ILE A 831 26.77 -32.36 -10.32
C ILE A 831 26.99 -33.23 -11.57
N SER A 832 25.92 -33.52 -12.33
CA SER A 832 25.99 -34.44 -13.47
C SER A 832 25.59 -33.80 -14.80
N GLU A 833 24.63 -32.88 -14.79
CA GLU A 833 24.14 -32.20 -15.99
C GLU A 833 23.55 -30.84 -15.63
N ILE A 834 23.68 -29.85 -16.53
CA ILE A 834 22.96 -28.59 -16.45
C ILE A 834 22.48 -28.18 -17.84
N GLU A 835 21.22 -27.80 -17.92
CA GLU A 835 20.52 -27.39 -19.14
C GLU A 835 19.82 -26.04 -18.96
N MET A 836 19.52 -25.40 -20.09
CA MET A 836 18.74 -24.15 -20.16
C MET A 836 17.48 -24.39 -20.99
N ILE A 837 16.31 -24.15 -20.41
CA ILE A 837 14.98 -24.50 -20.95
C ILE A 837 14.11 -23.27 -21.22
N GLY A 838 13.00 -23.43 -21.93
CA GLY A 838 12.09 -22.32 -22.26
C GLY A 838 12.60 -21.37 -23.36
N LYS A 839 13.58 -21.81 -24.15
CA LYS A 839 14.22 -21.03 -25.23
C LYS A 839 13.37 -20.88 -26.50
N ASP A 840 12.34 -21.70 -26.64
CA ASP A 840 11.52 -21.81 -27.84
C ASP A 840 10.25 -20.94 -27.76
N ALA A 841 9.87 -20.36 -28.90
CA ALA A 841 8.63 -19.59 -29.03
C ALA A 841 7.40 -20.50 -28.96
N ILE A 842 6.35 -20.03 -28.29
CA ILE A 842 5.08 -20.73 -28.15
C ILE A 842 4.43 -20.84 -29.55
N PRO A 843 4.16 -22.05 -30.08
CA PRO A 843 3.72 -22.22 -31.45
C PRO A 843 2.42 -21.48 -31.77
N GLY A 844 2.44 -20.67 -32.83
CA GLY A 844 1.29 -19.88 -33.29
C GLY A 844 1.04 -18.59 -32.50
N LEU A 845 1.88 -18.24 -31.52
CA LEU A 845 1.64 -17.12 -30.60
C LEU A 845 2.60 -15.94 -30.84
N SER A 846 2.04 -14.75 -31.07
CA SER A 846 2.79 -13.53 -31.34
C SER A 846 2.04 -12.27 -30.92
N TYR A 847 2.75 -11.27 -30.41
CA TYR A 847 2.20 -9.96 -30.05
C TYR A 847 2.72 -8.84 -30.96
N ILE A 848 1.98 -7.72 -31.03
CA ILE A 848 2.40 -6.52 -31.77
C ILE A 848 3.06 -5.53 -30.80
N LYS A 849 4.23 -5.02 -31.17
CA LYS A 849 4.96 -3.98 -30.45
C LYS A 849 5.15 -2.75 -31.33
N GLU A 850 4.61 -1.61 -30.91
CA GLU A 850 4.95 -0.34 -31.53
C GLU A 850 6.42 0.03 -31.31
N LYS A 851 7.08 0.50 -32.36
CA LYS A 851 8.44 1.02 -32.32
C LYS A 851 8.54 2.33 -33.08
N ARG A 852 8.67 3.44 -32.35
CA ARG A 852 8.92 4.77 -32.94
C ARG A 852 10.34 4.84 -33.50
N VAL A 853 10.47 5.06 -34.82
CA VAL A 853 11.73 5.17 -35.55
C VAL A 853 11.69 6.42 -36.43
N LYS A 854 12.57 7.39 -36.15
CA LYS A 854 12.67 8.67 -36.91
C LYS A 854 11.33 9.39 -37.11
N GLY A 855 10.49 9.43 -36.06
CA GLY A 855 9.18 10.10 -36.10
C GLY A 855 8.03 9.27 -36.69
N GLN A 856 8.29 8.09 -37.25
CA GLN A 856 7.25 7.14 -37.69
C GLN A 856 7.05 6.04 -36.65
N VAL A 857 5.79 5.68 -36.37
CA VAL A 857 5.46 4.44 -35.67
C VAL A 857 5.64 3.28 -36.66
N LYS A 858 6.25 2.18 -36.21
CA LYS A 858 6.28 0.91 -36.92
C LYS A 858 5.82 -0.20 -35.99
N GLU A 859 4.86 -0.99 -36.43
CA GLU A 859 4.48 -2.23 -35.78
C GLU A 859 5.53 -3.32 -36.01
N LEU A 860 5.85 -4.07 -34.97
CA LEU A 860 6.67 -5.28 -35.03
C LEU A 860 5.87 -6.45 -34.47
N VAL A 861 5.62 -7.46 -35.28
CA VAL A 861 5.11 -8.75 -34.82
C VAL A 861 6.28 -9.53 -34.19
N LEU A 862 6.12 -9.92 -32.93
CA LEU A 862 7.15 -10.59 -32.13
C LEU A 862 6.60 -11.90 -31.56
N PRO A 863 7.38 -12.99 -31.53
CA PRO A 863 6.93 -14.24 -30.92
C PRO A 863 6.81 -14.09 -29.41
N VAL A 864 5.93 -14.90 -28.81
CA VAL A 864 5.81 -15.03 -27.35
C VAL A 864 6.63 -16.24 -26.87
N LEU A 865 7.37 -16.06 -25.78
CA LEU A 865 8.09 -17.11 -25.05
C LEU A 865 7.49 -17.23 -23.63
N PRO A 866 7.77 -18.30 -22.86
CA PRO A 866 7.16 -18.49 -21.53
C PRO A 866 7.46 -17.36 -20.53
N SER A 867 8.68 -16.82 -20.57
CA SER A 867 9.21 -15.78 -19.67
C SER A 867 10.19 -14.89 -20.45
N ASP A 868 10.59 -13.75 -19.88
CA ASP A 868 11.74 -13.00 -20.38
C ASP A 868 13.08 -13.67 -20.05
N HIS A 869 13.16 -14.41 -18.94
CA HIS A 869 14.27 -15.30 -18.61
C HIS A 869 14.15 -16.68 -19.28
N TYR A 870 15.29 -17.38 -19.35
CA TYR A 870 15.36 -18.82 -19.60
C TYR A 870 15.61 -19.59 -18.30
N GLY A 871 14.82 -20.62 -18.06
CA GLY A 871 14.97 -21.47 -16.88
C GLY A 871 16.22 -22.33 -16.95
N MET A 872 16.77 -22.69 -15.79
CA MET A 872 17.88 -23.64 -15.69
C MET A 872 17.45 -24.91 -14.96
N LEU A 873 17.84 -26.05 -15.52
CA LEU A 873 17.61 -27.37 -14.94
C LEU A 873 18.96 -28.00 -14.58
N LEU A 874 19.19 -28.18 -13.28
CA LEU A 874 20.36 -28.86 -12.72
C LEU A 874 19.99 -30.32 -12.40
N THR A 875 20.80 -31.27 -12.87
CA THR A 875 20.73 -32.68 -12.44
C THR A 875 21.97 -33.00 -11.58
N ILE A 876 21.74 -33.70 -10.47
CA ILE A 876 22.79 -34.25 -9.61
C ILE A 876 22.63 -35.76 -9.46
N CYS A 877 23.73 -36.45 -9.20
CA CYS A 877 23.79 -37.86 -8.83
C CYS A 877 24.43 -38.03 -7.45
N PRO A 878 24.27 -39.18 -6.77
CA PRO A 878 25.12 -39.54 -5.64
C PRO A 878 26.60 -39.46 -5.99
N SER A 879 27.43 -39.03 -5.05
CA SER A 879 28.87 -39.29 -5.11
C SER A 879 29.09 -40.80 -4.92
N ASP A 880 29.98 -41.39 -5.72
CA ASP A 880 30.38 -42.79 -5.52
C ASP A 880 31.18 -42.88 -4.21
N SER A 881 30.89 -43.88 -3.39
CA SER A 881 31.49 -44.00 -2.05
C SER A 881 32.96 -44.41 -2.14
N THR A 882 33.85 -43.49 -1.77
CA THR A 882 35.27 -43.73 -1.46
C THR A 882 35.45 -44.28 -0.05
#